data_AF-A0AB32XA80-F1
#
_entry.id   AF-A0AB32XA80-F1
#
_cell.length_a   1.000
_cell.length_b   1.000
_cell.length_c   1.000
_cell.angle_alpha   90.00
_cell.angle_beta   90.00
_cell.angle_gamma   90.00
#
_symmetry.space_group_name_H-M   'P 1'
#
loop_
_entity.id
_entity.type
_entity.pdbx_description
1 polymer ?
#
loop_
_entity_poly.entity_id
_entity_poly.type
_entity_poly.pdbx_seq_one_letter_code
_entity_poly.pdbx_strand_id
1 'polypeptide(L)'
;MSENKTKRSFNWKALVGALVVIAIFAGFYVLALGLKKWDFKAGTLFFAKDLLLNNFLGINAVLIGLIVFIGYLILGRGFSDSLIGMLKAMIGVLMMQIGSGMIVGLAKPVFLAFSKFGKGLTPLDTYLGQVSVENFLNSVGQGFASWLAYALLIGLTINIILIALRRWTNVHSLMITGHVMFQQAAVVVPVVLVLMFSGQQFRTAEGAINVGGQVGTIFFSGWLLGTYWGVASSSTIKGSDAVTQKAGFCVGHQQMFGIAIAYQIGKFFGKKEDSAETKKLSNKVKLLEDNIFTQSVLILLIFLILILIIQFAPAGASVRFGLSNGLVNKAIYGSWTPGGGAVYWPINLVLGSLQLIAAILTLQAGIRMFVSELQQAFQGISEKLVPGSVVAVDVAATYGFSQNSVTYGFLFGSIGQFLAMGLVIGLAQIPNSRFEIVMVVPLFITLFFNSGSIGVFANASGGYKATIAVPMIFGFVEIIVVALALSMIKNFGVMHQVDLDFQYFEKTLTKADAFKSFTDSLNANSANLFIQGDATKAVSAAQLNDAITNINSQDSFKILKSLSEVTTNWTLGHGKNAKAISLPDMQYLSRYVSDQIAKAKDMKEILKLSSFQRTPFLTGFNGMFDWTCIFGSIMILGGWHPYAAYIVFPLYVVGMIFAAQFFDSHRQHKPTVFQRMLKVKVETLEDQKKAEEVANAPVEEVPQPEVAEQAA
;
A
#
# COMPACT_ATOMS: atom_id res chain seq x y z
N MET A 1 -36.22 -15.27 -14.28
CA MET A 1 -36.40 -16.57 -14.97
C MET A 1 -35.66 -17.66 -14.21
N SER A 2 -36.33 -18.80 -14.05
CA SER A 2 -35.99 -20.09 -13.39
C SER A 2 -34.76 -20.21 -12.47
N GLU A 3 -35.03 -20.45 -11.19
CA GLU A 3 -34.11 -21.08 -10.22
C GLU A 3 -33.73 -22.49 -10.70
N ASN A 4 -32.56 -22.62 -11.33
CA ASN A 4 -31.99 -23.93 -11.61
C ASN A 4 -31.17 -24.35 -10.38
N LYS A 5 -31.75 -25.23 -9.54
CA LYS A 5 -31.03 -25.92 -8.46
C LYS A 5 -29.99 -26.86 -9.06
N THR A 6 -28.81 -26.36 -9.39
CA THR A 6 -27.66 -27.20 -9.73
C THR A 6 -27.22 -27.96 -8.47
N LYS A 7 -27.44 -29.29 -8.46
CA LYS A 7 -26.78 -30.21 -7.53
C LYS A 7 -25.27 -29.87 -7.54
N ARG A 8 -24.72 -29.44 -6.40
CA ARG A 8 -23.27 -29.27 -6.22
C ARG A 8 -22.60 -30.63 -6.44
N SER A 9 -22.12 -30.90 -7.64
CA SER A 9 -21.25 -32.05 -7.89
C SER A 9 -19.89 -31.78 -7.27
N PHE A 10 -19.35 -32.79 -6.58
CA PHE A 10 -18.05 -32.72 -5.94
C PHE A 10 -16.96 -32.50 -7.00
N ASN A 11 -16.20 -31.41 -6.90
CA ASN A 11 -15.21 -31.05 -7.90
C ASN A 11 -13.93 -31.88 -7.73
N TRP A 12 -13.90 -33.07 -8.32
CA TRP A 12 -12.74 -33.99 -8.29
C TRP A 12 -11.44 -33.32 -8.73
N LYS A 13 -11.50 -32.38 -9.68
CA LYS A 13 -10.31 -31.64 -10.15
C LYS A 13 -9.70 -30.75 -9.07
N ALA A 14 -10.54 -30.14 -8.23
CA ALA A 14 -10.06 -29.34 -7.10
C ALA A 14 -9.41 -30.21 -6.01
N LEU A 15 -9.94 -31.41 -5.75
CA LEU A 15 -9.34 -32.38 -4.84
C LEU A 15 -7.96 -32.83 -5.35
N VAL A 16 -7.87 -33.20 -6.63
CA VAL A 16 -6.59 -33.60 -7.25
C VAL A 16 -5.58 -32.46 -7.19
N GLY A 17 -5.99 -31.23 -7.49
CA GLY A 17 -5.15 -30.04 -7.34
C GLY A 17 -4.61 -29.88 -5.91
N ALA A 18 -5.48 -30.00 -4.89
CA ALA A 18 -5.08 -29.93 -3.50
C ALA A 18 -4.10 -31.05 -3.08
N LEU A 19 -4.31 -32.28 -3.54
CA LEU A 19 -3.43 -33.41 -3.27
C LEU A 19 -2.04 -33.23 -3.89
N VAL A 20 -1.96 -32.68 -5.11
CA VAL A 20 -0.68 -32.36 -5.76
C VAL A 20 0.11 -31.34 -4.95
N VAL A 21 -0.56 -30.31 -4.42
CA VAL A 21 0.07 -29.30 -3.56
C VAL A 21 0.62 -29.92 -2.28
N ILE A 22 -0.16 -30.78 -1.62
CA ILE A 22 0.28 -31.51 -0.43
C ILE A 22 1.51 -32.37 -0.74
N ALA A 23 1.51 -33.08 -1.87
CA ALA A 23 2.64 -33.92 -2.28
C ALA A 23 3.93 -33.09 -2.53
N ILE A 24 3.82 -31.92 -3.15
CA ILE A 24 4.96 -31.01 -3.37
C ILE A 24 5.56 -30.55 -2.04
N PHE A 25 4.74 -30.07 -1.10
CA PHE A 25 5.23 -29.64 0.21
C PHE A 25 5.79 -30.79 1.05
N ALA A 26 5.19 -31.99 0.97
CA ALA A 26 5.74 -33.19 1.59
C ALA A 26 7.11 -33.55 1.00
N GLY A 27 7.30 -33.43 -0.31
CA GLY A 27 8.60 -33.61 -0.97
C GLY A 27 9.66 -32.63 -0.46
N PHE A 28 9.33 -31.34 -0.35
CA PHE A 28 10.24 -30.35 0.24
C PHE A 28 10.57 -30.63 1.70
N TYR A 29 9.62 -31.16 2.48
CA TYR A 29 9.85 -31.56 3.87
C TYR A 29 10.82 -32.74 3.97
N VAL A 30 10.64 -33.78 3.14
CA VAL A 30 11.57 -34.92 3.07
C VAL A 30 12.96 -34.47 2.65
N LEU A 31 13.05 -33.55 1.68
CA LEU A 31 14.33 -33.00 1.22
C LEU A 31 15.02 -32.17 2.33
N ALA A 32 14.25 -31.41 3.11
CA ALA A 32 14.75 -30.69 4.27
C ALA A 32 15.30 -31.62 5.36
N LEU A 33 14.60 -32.74 5.62
CA LEU A 33 15.10 -33.80 6.51
C LEU A 33 16.41 -34.38 5.98
N GLY A 34 16.49 -34.71 4.67
CA GLY A 34 17.71 -35.21 4.04
C GLY A 34 18.90 -34.25 4.15
N LEU A 35 18.69 -32.96 3.89
CA LEU A 35 19.71 -31.91 4.02
C LEU A 35 20.21 -31.74 5.47
N LYS A 36 19.37 -32.02 6.46
CA LYS A 36 19.72 -32.04 7.88
C LYS A 36 20.02 -33.45 8.40
N LYS A 37 20.46 -34.36 7.51
CA LYS A 37 20.91 -35.72 7.84
C LYS A 37 19.89 -36.52 8.65
N TRP A 38 18.60 -36.34 8.33
CA TRP A 38 17.45 -36.98 8.98
C TRP A 38 17.27 -36.62 10.46
N ASP A 39 17.94 -35.57 10.96
CA ASP A 39 17.59 -34.98 12.25
C ASP A 39 16.20 -34.35 12.14
N PHE A 40 15.23 -34.94 12.84
CA PHE A 40 13.84 -34.52 12.77
C PHE A 40 13.66 -33.08 13.29
N LYS A 41 14.35 -32.69 14.37
CA LYS A 41 14.21 -31.37 14.96
C LYS A 41 14.86 -30.32 14.06
N ALA A 42 16.10 -30.55 13.64
CA ALA A 42 16.84 -29.62 12.78
C ALA A 42 16.23 -29.54 11.38
N GLY A 43 15.78 -30.66 10.82
CA GLY A 43 15.12 -30.73 9.51
C GLY A 43 13.75 -30.08 9.52
N THR A 44 12.94 -30.28 10.56
CA THR A 44 11.65 -29.58 10.73
C THR A 44 11.86 -28.08 10.89
N LEU A 45 12.83 -27.67 11.71
CA LEU A 45 13.15 -26.26 11.90
C LEU A 45 13.63 -25.61 10.61
N PHE A 46 14.51 -26.28 9.86
CA PHE A 46 15.00 -25.80 8.57
C PHE A 46 13.87 -25.72 7.53
N PHE A 47 13.01 -26.73 7.46
CA PHE A 47 11.84 -26.70 6.60
C PHE A 47 10.92 -25.54 6.94
N ALA A 48 10.55 -25.39 8.21
CA ALA A 48 9.59 -24.40 8.64
C ALA A 48 10.15 -22.97 8.58
N LYS A 49 11.35 -22.74 9.09
CA LYS A 49 11.95 -21.40 9.19
C LYS A 49 12.59 -20.97 7.89
N ASP A 50 13.49 -21.77 7.35
CA ASP A 50 14.35 -21.33 6.25
C ASP A 50 13.69 -21.56 4.90
N LEU A 51 13.11 -22.74 4.65
CA LEU A 51 12.43 -23.05 3.38
C LEU A 51 11.04 -22.40 3.30
N LEU A 52 10.17 -22.69 4.26
CA LEU A 52 8.78 -22.25 4.23
C LEU A 52 8.69 -20.75 4.53
N LEU A 53 9.09 -20.30 5.73
CA LEU A 53 8.89 -18.92 6.16
C LEU A 53 9.79 -17.91 5.42
N ASN A 54 11.10 -18.12 5.35
CA ASN A 54 12.02 -17.13 4.79
C ASN A 54 12.03 -17.10 3.26
N ASN A 55 11.76 -18.24 2.59
CA ASN A 55 11.81 -18.34 1.12
C ASN A 55 10.41 -18.39 0.49
N PHE A 56 9.64 -19.45 0.74
CA PHE A 56 8.33 -19.61 0.08
C PHE A 56 7.32 -18.52 0.47
N LEU A 57 7.27 -18.20 1.76
CA LEU A 57 6.36 -17.25 2.38
C LEU A 57 7.00 -15.87 2.59
N GLY A 58 8.32 -15.75 2.43
CA GLY A 58 9.06 -14.50 2.69
C GLY A 58 9.46 -13.74 1.43
N ILE A 59 9.39 -14.38 0.25
CA ILE A 59 9.72 -13.77 -1.04
C ILE A 59 8.43 -13.50 -1.81
N ASN A 60 8.09 -12.21 -1.98
CA ASN A 60 6.83 -11.78 -2.60
C ASN A 60 6.55 -12.41 -3.97
N ALA A 61 7.57 -12.50 -4.84
CA ALA A 61 7.39 -13.09 -6.17
C ALA A 61 7.01 -14.58 -6.08
N VAL A 62 7.71 -15.33 -5.24
CA VAL A 62 7.47 -16.77 -5.04
C VAL A 62 6.10 -17.02 -4.41
N LEU A 63 5.76 -16.26 -3.37
CA LEU A 63 4.47 -16.36 -2.69
C LEU A 63 3.30 -16.13 -3.66
N ILE A 64 3.33 -15.02 -4.41
CA ILE A 64 2.27 -14.68 -5.35
C ILE A 64 2.20 -15.70 -6.49
N GLY A 65 3.35 -16.12 -7.02
CA GLY A 65 3.42 -17.19 -8.02
C GLY A 65 2.74 -18.48 -7.53
N LEU A 66 3.05 -18.93 -6.32
CA LEU A 66 2.48 -20.15 -5.76
C LEU A 66 0.97 -20.04 -5.53
N ILE A 67 0.48 -18.89 -5.06
CA ILE A 67 -0.96 -18.66 -4.90
C ILE A 67 -1.67 -18.80 -6.24
N VAL A 68 -1.12 -18.20 -7.30
CA VAL A 68 -1.66 -18.32 -8.67
C VAL A 68 -1.62 -19.77 -9.15
N PHE A 69 -0.49 -20.46 -8.96
CA PHE A 69 -0.31 -21.85 -9.34
C PHE A 69 -1.37 -22.75 -8.70
N ILE A 70 -1.52 -22.66 -7.38
CA ILE A 70 -2.48 -23.43 -6.60
C ILE A 70 -3.91 -23.09 -7.00
N GLY A 71 -4.20 -21.79 -7.17
CA GLY A 71 -5.52 -21.33 -7.61
C GLY A 71 -5.90 -21.94 -8.96
N TYR A 72 -5.01 -21.91 -9.95
CA TYR A 72 -5.28 -22.48 -11.28
C TYR A 72 -5.45 -24.01 -11.26
N LEU A 73 -4.69 -24.72 -10.41
CA LEU A 73 -4.89 -26.15 -10.19
C LEU A 73 -6.27 -26.44 -9.59
N ILE A 74 -6.72 -25.66 -8.59
CA ILE A 74 -8.05 -25.78 -7.98
C ILE A 74 -9.16 -25.49 -9.00
N LEU A 75 -8.93 -24.54 -9.91
CA LEU A 75 -9.83 -24.24 -11.02
C LEU A 75 -9.85 -25.33 -12.09
N GLY A 76 -8.89 -26.25 -12.08
CA GLY A 76 -8.78 -27.33 -13.05
C GLY A 76 -8.25 -26.89 -14.40
N ARG A 77 -7.46 -25.81 -14.46
CA ARG A 77 -6.84 -25.29 -15.70
C ARG A 77 -5.69 -26.17 -16.23
N GLY A 78 -5.27 -27.19 -15.48
CA GLY A 78 -4.17 -28.08 -15.86
C GLY A 78 -2.80 -27.54 -15.47
N PHE A 79 -1.79 -28.42 -15.43
CA PHE A 79 -0.45 -28.08 -14.90
C PHE A 79 0.25 -27.00 -15.72
N SER A 80 0.23 -27.09 -17.05
CA SER A 80 0.91 -26.14 -17.93
C SER A 80 0.38 -24.71 -17.78
N ASP A 81 -0.94 -24.53 -17.81
CA ASP A 81 -1.56 -23.21 -17.63
C ASP A 81 -1.32 -22.66 -16.23
N SER A 82 -1.35 -23.54 -15.21
CA SER A 82 -1.00 -23.19 -13.82
C SER A 82 0.44 -22.69 -13.73
N LEU A 83 1.39 -23.37 -14.37
CA LEU A 83 2.79 -22.99 -14.39
C LEU A 83 3.02 -21.68 -15.15
N ILE A 84 2.35 -21.47 -16.28
CA ILE A 84 2.41 -20.22 -17.04
C ILE A 84 1.88 -19.05 -16.20
N GLY A 85 0.75 -19.23 -15.52
CA GLY A 85 0.18 -18.23 -14.61
C GLY A 85 1.14 -17.89 -13.47
N MET A 86 1.73 -18.91 -12.84
CA MET A 86 2.75 -18.75 -11.79
C MET A 86 3.92 -17.89 -12.28
N LEU A 87 4.52 -18.25 -13.42
CA LEU A 87 5.69 -17.55 -13.96
C LEU A 87 5.36 -16.11 -14.34
N LYS A 88 4.21 -15.87 -14.97
CA LYS A 88 3.77 -14.50 -15.27
C LYS A 88 3.58 -13.67 -14.01
N ALA A 89 3.03 -14.28 -12.96
CA ALA A 89 2.87 -13.61 -11.69
C ALA A 89 4.22 -13.27 -11.03
N MET A 90 5.16 -14.21 -11.03
CA MET A 90 6.52 -13.97 -10.54
C MET A 90 7.23 -12.85 -11.33
N ILE A 91 7.19 -12.91 -12.66
CA ILE A 91 7.79 -11.90 -13.55
C ILE A 91 7.15 -10.53 -13.31
N GLY A 92 5.83 -10.46 -13.18
CA GLY A 92 5.12 -9.22 -12.90
C GLY A 92 5.58 -8.56 -11.60
N VAL A 93 5.78 -9.34 -10.53
CA VAL A 93 6.32 -8.84 -9.25
C VAL A 93 7.75 -8.34 -9.40
N LEU A 94 8.60 -9.04 -10.17
CA LEU A 94 9.99 -8.61 -10.43
C LEU A 94 10.04 -7.32 -11.26
N MET A 95 9.21 -7.18 -12.29
CA MET A 95 9.09 -5.95 -13.08
C MET A 95 8.64 -4.77 -12.22
N MET A 96 7.68 -4.99 -11.30
CA MET A 96 7.27 -4.00 -10.32
C MET A 96 8.45 -3.52 -9.47
N GLN A 97 9.28 -4.46 -8.96
CA GLN A 97 10.47 -4.13 -8.15
C GLN A 97 11.50 -3.31 -8.92
N ILE A 98 11.71 -3.60 -10.21
CA ILE A 98 12.62 -2.83 -11.08
C ILE A 98 12.13 -1.38 -11.23
N GLY A 99 10.86 -1.19 -11.60
CA GLY A 99 10.27 0.15 -11.72
C GLY A 99 10.30 0.91 -10.39
N SER A 100 9.94 0.22 -9.31
CA SER A 100 9.98 0.72 -7.93
C SER A 100 11.36 1.26 -7.52
N GLY A 101 12.41 0.47 -7.73
CA GLY A 101 13.77 0.85 -7.37
C GLY A 101 14.24 2.10 -8.12
N MET A 102 13.87 2.23 -9.39
CA MET A 102 14.21 3.42 -10.20
C MET A 102 13.47 4.66 -9.70
N ILE A 103 12.18 4.55 -9.39
CA ILE A 103 11.40 5.68 -8.86
C ILE A 103 11.97 6.13 -7.51
N VAL A 104 12.27 5.21 -6.58
CA VAL A 104 12.88 5.57 -5.29
C VAL A 104 14.23 6.23 -5.47
N GLY A 105 15.06 5.70 -6.36
CA GLY A 105 16.38 6.28 -6.66
C GLY A 105 16.28 7.73 -7.13
N LEU A 106 15.30 8.04 -7.99
CA LEU A 106 15.06 9.39 -8.48
C LEU A 106 14.38 10.29 -7.43
N ALA A 107 13.36 9.81 -6.74
CA ALA A 107 12.51 10.65 -5.91
C ALA A 107 13.12 10.93 -4.50
N LYS A 108 13.72 9.91 -3.87
CA LYS A 108 14.31 10.00 -2.53
C LYS A 108 15.29 11.17 -2.34
N PRO A 109 16.29 11.42 -3.21
CA PRO A 109 17.24 12.51 -2.99
C PRO A 109 16.59 13.90 -3.06
N VAL A 110 15.57 14.07 -3.90
CA VAL A 110 14.80 15.33 -3.98
C VAL A 110 14.04 15.55 -2.67
N PHE A 111 13.31 14.57 -2.17
CA PHE A 111 12.56 14.72 -0.91
C PHE A 111 13.45 14.82 0.32
N LEU A 112 14.58 14.13 0.36
CA LEU A 112 15.57 14.29 1.43
C LEU A 112 16.22 15.68 1.41
N ALA A 113 16.42 16.29 0.25
CA ALA A 113 16.89 17.67 0.18
C ALA A 113 15.89 18.62 0.83
N PHE A 114 14.58 18.39 0.65
CA PHE A 114 13.55 19.15 1.34
C PHE A 114 13.58 18.98 2.86
N SER A 115 13.95 17.80 3.37
CA SER A 115 14.11 17.60 4.82
C SER A 115 15.17 18.54 5.44
N LYS A 116 16.15 19.03 4.66
CA LYS A 116 17.14 20.00 5.13
C LYS A 116 16.61 21.43 5.21
N PHE A 117 15.45 21.71 4.61
CA PHE A 117 14.68 22.95 4.81
C PHE A 117 13.89 22.98 6.13
N GLY A 118 14.05 21.96 6.98
CA GLY A 118 13.47 21.91 8.31
C GLY A 118 12.19 21.08 8.42
N LYS A 119 11.53 20.74 7.30
CA LYS A 119 10.35 19.86 7.26
C LYS A 119 10.39 19.00 5.99
N GLY A 120 10.26 17.68 6.13
CA GLY A 120 10.28 16.74 5.00
C GLY A 120 9.06 16.89 4.08
N LEU A 121 9.16 16.39 2.86
CA LEU A 121 8.11 16.43 1.85
C LEU A 121 7.70 14.99 1.48
N THR A 122 6.43 14.64 1.67
CA THR A 122 5.89 13.32 1.32
C THR A 122 5.11 13.39 0.00
N PRO A 123 5.52 12.69 -1.07
CA PRO A 123 4.74 12.63 -2.30
C PRO A 123 3.48 11.79 -2.09
N LEU A 124 2.36 12.22 -2.67
CA LEU A 124 1.12 11.47 -2.68
C LEU A 124 0.97 10.75 -4.01
N ASP A 125 1.30 9.47 -4.00
CA ASP A 125 1.22 8.55 -5.13
C ASP A 125 1.10 7.11 -4.62
N THR A 126 0.19 6.36 -5.22
CA THR A 126 -0.14 4.99 -4.79
C THR A 126 1.03 4.02 -4.93
N TYR A 127 1.85 4.18 -5.97
CA TYR A 127 2.99 3.30 -6.22
C TYR A 127 4.21 3.72 -5.38
N LEU A 128 4.53 5.01 -5.29
CA LEU A 128 5.56 5.50 -4.36
C LEU A 128 5.24 5.13 -2.92
N GLY A 129 3.97 5.24 -2.51
CA GLY A 129 3.50 4.83 -1.20
C GLY A 129 3.71 3.34 -0.95
N GLN A 130 3.33 2.49 -1.89
CA GLN A 130 3.57 1.05 -1.78
C GLN A 130 5.05 0.73 -1.61
N VAL A 131 5.92 1.34 -2.42
CA VAL A 131 7.36 1.10 -2.36
C VAL A 131 7.97 1.61 -1.06
N SER A 132 7.55 2.78 -0.58
CA SER A 132 7.94 3.32 0.72
C SER A 132 7.68 2.30 1.84
N VAL A 133 6.52 1.65 1.79
CA VAL A 133 6.07 0.69 2.80
C VAL A 133 6.79 -0.65 2.67
N GLU A 134 6.98 -1.17 1.46
CA GLU A 134 7.75 -2.41 1.26
C GLU A 134 9.17 -2.26 1.81
N ASN A 135 9.82 -1.12 1.53
CA ASN A 135 11.14 -0.81 2.08
C ASN A 135 11.12 -0.72 3.61
N PHE A 136 10.10 -0.05 4.16
CA PHE A 136 9.92 0.03 5.61
C PHE A 136 9.75 -1.37 6.24
N LEU A 137 8.83 -2.19 5.73
CA LEU A 137 8.57 -3.54 6.27
C LEU A 137 9.81 -4.43 6.17
N ASN A 138 10.51 -4.42 5.03
CA ASN A 138 11.76 -5.16 4.87
C ASN A 138 12.87 -4.69 5.83
N SER A 139 12.85 -3.41 6.22
CA SER A 139 13.77 -2.87 7.22
C SER A 139 13.42 -3.35 8.64
N VAL A 140 12.14 -3.59 8.95
CA VAL A 140 11.70 -4.14 10.23
C VAL A 140 12.14 -5.61 10.36
N GLY A 141 11.99 -6.40 9.29
CA GLY A 141 12.41 -7.79 9.26
C GLY A 141 12.29 -8.43 7.89
N GLN A 142 13.10 -9.45 7.61
CA GLN A 142 12.97 -10.23 6.39
C GLN A 142 11.59 -10.92 6.33
N GLY A 143 10.96 -10.89 5.15
CA GLY A 143 9.63 -11.49 4.92
C GLY A 143 8.44 -10.64 5.39
N PHE A 144 8.66 -9.50 6.04
CA PHE A 144 7.55 -8.65 6.52
C PHE A 144 6.79 -7.99 5.36
N ALA A 145 7.44 -7.75 4.21
CA ALA A 145 6.73 -7.27 3.02
C ALA A 145 5.68 -8.28 2.50
N SER A 146 5.81 -9.57 2.82
CA SER A 146 4.82 -10.59 2.46
C SER A 146 3.53 -10.48 3.28
N TRP A 147 3.53 -9.72 4.39
CA TRP A 147 2.33 -9.42 5.16
C TRP A 147 1.28 -8.69 4.34
N LEU A 148 1.70 -7.93 3.33
CA LEU A 148 0.78 -7.27 2.39
C LEU A 148 -0.05 -8.30 1.63
N ALA A 149 0.57 -9.38 1.15
CA ALA A 149 -0.11 -10.47 0.46
C ALA A 149 -1.02 -11.25 1.43
N TYR A 150 -0.58 -11.52 2.66
CA TYR A 150 -1.41 -12.21 3.66
C TYR A 150 -2.66 -11.40 4.05
N ALA A 151 -2.49 -10.12 4.34
CA ALA A 151 -3.59 -9.22 4.62
C ALA A 151 -4.55 -9.15 3.42
N LEU A 152 -4.02 -9.16 2.19
CA LEU A 152 -4.84 -9.20 0.99
C LEU A 152 -5.71 -10.46 0.91
N LEU A 153 -5.13 -11.64 1.15
CA LEU A 153 -5.86 -12.92 1.12
C LEU A 153 -6.95 -12.98 2.19
N ILE A 154 -6.64 -12.53 3.41
CA ILE A 154 -7.61 -12.44 4.51
C ILE A 154 -8.71 -11.45 4.14
N GLY A 155 -8.36 -10.28 3.61
CA GLY A 155 -9.33 -9.28 3.17
C GLY A 155 -10.27 -9.80 2.09
N LEU A 156 -9.76 -10.54 1.11
CA LEU A 156 -10.60 -11.12 0.07
C LEU A 156 -11.54 -12.17 0.66
N THR A 157 -11.05 -12.98 1.59
CA THR A 157 -11.85 -13.97 2.33
C THR A 157 -12.97 -13.28 3.11
N ILE A 158 -12.67 -12.20 3.83
CA ILE A 158 -13.66 -11.40 4.56
C ILE A 158 -14.68 -10.78 3.60
N ASN A 159 -14.25 -10.22 2.46
CA ASN A 159 -15.18 -9.68 1.46
C ASN A 159 -16.14 -10.78 0.96
N ILE A 160 -15.64 -11.98 0.65
CA ILE A 160 -16.47 -13.13 0.24
C ILE A 160 -17.46 -13.52 1.36
N ILE A 161 -17.02 -13.56 2.61
CA ILE A 161 -17.89 -13.84 3.77
C ILE A 161 -18.99 -12.78 3.86
N LEU A 162 -18.66 -11.50 3.73
CA LEU A 162 -19.65 -10.42 3.78
C LEU A 162 -20.70 -10.56 2.67
N ILE A 163 -20.30 -10.95 1.45
CA ILE A 163 -21.24 -11.21 0.34
C ILE A 163 -22.08 -12.47 0.61
N ALA A 164 -21.49 -13.55 1.13
CA ALA A 164 -22.25 -14.74 1.49
C ALA A 164 -23.34 -14.42 2.53
N LEU A 165 -23.05 -13.47 3.43
CA LEU A 165 -23.94 -12.94 4.44
C LEU A 165 -24.76 -11.71 3.96
N ARG A 166 -24.87 -11.45 2.65
CA ARG A 166 -25.54 -10.26 2.06
C ARG A 166 -26.95 -9.98 2.54
N ARG A 167 -27.69 -11.01 3.00
CA ARG A 167 -29.02 -10.87 3.61
C ARG A 167 -28.99 -10.02 4.89
N TRP A 168 -27.87 -10.00 5.60
CA TRP A 168 -27.64 -9.24 6.82
C TRP A 168 -26.71 -8.04 6.60
N THR A 169 -25.67 -8.20 5.78
CA THR A 169 -24.62 -7.20 5.59
C THR A 169 -24.95 -6.16 4.53
N ASN A 170 -25.89 -6.42 3.61
CA ASN A 170 -26.14 -5.62 2.41
C ASN A 170 -24.92 -5.43 1.48
N VAL A 171 -23.92 -6.29 1.58
CA VAL A 171 -22.74 -6.26 0.70
C VAL A 171 -22.99 -7.15 -0.50
N HIS A 172 -22.92 -6.59 -1.72
CA HIS A 172 -23.20 -7.33 -2.96
C HIS A 172 -22.02 -7.38 -3.92
N SER A 173 -20.97 -6.62 -3.65
CA SER A 173 -19.82 -6.48 -4.55
C SER A 173 -18.59 -7.25 -4.07
N LEU A 174 -17.87 -7.81 -5.03
CA LEU A 174 -16.57 -8.45 -4.82
C LEU A 174 -15.48 -7.58 -5.44
N MET A 175 -14.59 -7.06 -4.59
CA MET A 175 -13.38 -6.39 -5.05
C MET A 175 -12.46 -7.39 -5.74
N ILE A 176 -12.18 -7.12 -7.01
CA ILE A 176 -11.22 -7.92 -7.75
C ILE A 176 -10.04 -7.11 -8.27
N THR A 177 -9.94 -5.79 -8.07
CA THR A 177 -8.79 -5.01 -8.59
C THR A 177 -7.51 -5.27 -7.79
N GLY A 178 -6.81 -6.39 -8.05
CA GLY A 178 -5.76 -6.90 -7.16
C GLY A 178 -4.55 -5.98 -6.96
N HIS A 179 -4.22 -5.14 -7.93
CA HIS A 179 -3.12 -4.17 -7.78
C HIS A 179 -3.47 -3.10 -6.76
N VAL A 180 -4.70 -2.60 -6.84
CA VAL A 180 -5.25 -1.69 -5.86
C VAL A 180 -5.35 -2.37 -4.51
N MET A 181 -5.85 -3.60 -4.43
CA MET A 181 -5.91 -4.35 -3.16
C MET A 181 -4.53 -4.43 -2.48
N PHE A 182 -3.47 -4.67 -3.26
CA PHE A 182 -2.10 -4.73 -2.73
C PHE A 182 -1.59 -3.35 -2.28
N GLN A 183 -1.84 -2.29 -3.05
CA GLN A 183 -1.51 -0.91 -2.64
C GLN A 183 -2.27 -0.48 -1.38
N GLN A 184 -3.52 -0.90 -1.22
CA GLN A 184 -4.34 -0.63 -0.06
C GLN A 184 -3.82 -1.37 1.16
N ALA A 185 -3.40 -2.63 0.99
CA ALA A 185 -2.68 -3.36 2.03
C ALA A 185 -1.40 -2.64 2.45
N ALA A 186 -0.67 -2.05 1.50
CA ALA A 186 0.51 -1.24 1.80
C ALA A 186 0.20 0.01 2.64
N VAL A 187 -1.03 0.52 2.66
CA VAL A 187 -1.41 1.57 3.60
C VAL A 187 -1.81 0.99 4.96
N VAL A 188 -2.68 -0.02 4.97
CA VAL A 188 -3.30 -0.51 6.21
C VAL A 188 -2.31 -1.28 7.10
N VAL A 189 -1.49 -2.17 6.51
CA VAL A 189 -0.55 -3.01 7.27
C VAL A 189 0.41 -2.21 8.15
N PRO A 190 1.16 -1.23 7.63
CA PRO A 190 2.09 -0.47 8.47
C PRO A 190 1.36 0.45 9.46
N VAL A 191 0.16 0.95 9.15
CA VAL A 191 -0.63 1.76 10.11
C VAL A 191 -1.06 0.90 11.29
N VAL A 192 -1.60 -0.29 11.04
CA VAL A 192 -2.01 -1.23 12.10
C VAL A 192 -0.78 -1.68 12.91
N LEU A 193 0.34 -1.97 12.25
CA LEU A 193 1.59 -2.29 12.93
C LEU A 193 2.03 -1.17 13.87
N VAL A 194 2.13 0.06 13.35
CA VAL A 194 2.64 1.21 14.10
C VAL A 194 1.69 1.58 15.23
N LEU A 195 0.39 1.67 14.99
CA LEU A 195 -0.57 2.19 15.97
C LEU A 195 -1.04 1.14 16.99
N MET A 196 -1.07 -0.15 16.64
CA MET A 196 -1.56 -1.21 17.53
C MET A 196 -0.43 -2.13 17.99
N PHE A 197 0.39 -2.65 17.08
CA PHE A 197 1.28 -3.78 17.39
C PHE A 197 2.76 -3.43 17.56
N SER A 198 3.09 -2.15 17.79
CA SER A 198 4.48 -1.70 17.94
C SER A 198 4.97 -1.53 19.39
N GLY A 199 4.06 -1.60 20.37
CA GLY A 199 4.34 -1.41 21.80
C GLY A 199 5.13 -2.57 22.44
N GLN A 200 5.62 -2.35 23.67
CA GLN A 200 6.52 -3.26 24.39
C GLN A 200 6.00 -4.70 24.49
N GLN A 201 4.68 -4.86 24.72
CA GLN A 201 4.02 -6.15 24.88
C GLN A 201 4.05 -7.02 23.60
N PHE A 202 4.28 -6.40 22.43
CA PHE A 202 4.41 -7.08 21.15
C PHE A 202 5.85 -7.24 20.70
N ARG A 203 6.81 -6.96 21.59
CA ARG A 203 8.23 -7.15 21.34
C ARG A 203 8.72 -8.44 22.00
N THR A 204 9.68 -9.11 21.37
CA THR A 204 10.44 -10.18 22.00
C THR A 204 11.47 -9.59 22.97
N ALA A 205 12.18 -10.45 23.72
CA ALA A 205 13.29 -10.00 24.55
C ALA A 205 14.37 -9.29 23.72
N GLU A 206 14.48 -9.65 22.44
CA GLU A 206 15.37 -9.14 21.41
C GLU A 206 14.87 -7.87 20.71
N GLY A 207 13.68 -7.37 21.04
CA GLY A 207 13.10 -6.16 20.43
C GLY A 207 12.48 -6.37 19.04
N ALA A 208 12.48 -7.60 18.52
CA ALA A 208 11.73 -7.95 17.30
C ALA A 208 10.21 -8.01 17.58
N ILE A 209 9.38 -7.86 16.54
CA ILE A 209 7.93 -8.05 16.70
C ILE A 209 7.66 -9.53 16.98
N ASN A 210 7.03 -9.84 18.11
CA ASN A 210 6.70 -11.20 18.51
C ASN A 210 5.56 -11.78 17.65
N VAL A 211 5.38 -13.09 17.68
CA VAL A 211 4.39 -13.80 16.83
C VAL A 211 2.98 -13.23 16.99
N GLY A 212 2.58 -12.87 18.22
CA GLY A 212 1.27 -12.25 18.48
C GLY A 212 1.08 -10.92 17.77
N GLY A 213 2.11 -10.06 17.78
CA GLY A 213 2.11 -8.79 17.06
C GLY A 213 2.09 -8.96 15.54
N GLN A 214 2.80 -9.95 15.01
CA GLN A 214 2.82 -10.25 13.57
C GLN A 214 1.45 -10.75 13.09
N VAL A 215 0.91 -11.77 13.76
CA VAL A 215 -0.40 -12.36 13.43
C VAL A 215 -1.52 -11.33 13.63
N GLY A 216 -1.46 -10.57 14.73
CA GLY A 216 -2.39 -9.49 15.01
C GLY A 216 -2.41 -8.45 13.90
N THR A 217 -1.22 -7.96 13.48
CA THR A 217 -1.11 -7.00 12.37
C THR A 217 -1.77 -7.54 11.11
N ILE A 218 -1.37 -8.73 10.66
CA ILE A 218 -1.86 -9.34 9.41
C ILE A 218 -3.39 -9.52 9.45
N PHE A 219 -3.92 -10.06 10.55
CA PHE A 219 -5.35 -10.34 10.71
C PHE A 219 -6.18 -9.07 10.74
N PHE A 220 -5.85 -8.10 11.59
CA PHE A 220 -6.61 -6.86 11.70
C PHE A 220 -6.53 -6.04 10.41
N SER A 221 -5.37 -6.02 9.74
CA SER A 221 -5.25 -5.37 8.43
C SER A 221 -6.13 -6.03 7.38
N GLY A 222 -6.12 -7.36 7.28
CA GLY A 222 -7.00 -8.08 6.36
C GLY A 222 -8.48 -7.87 6.67
N TRP A 223 -8.85 -7.87 7.96
CA TRP A 223 -10.23 -7.65 8.37
C TRP A 223 -10.76 -6.24 8.01
N LEU A 224 -9.95 -5.21 8.25
CA LEU A 224 -10.24 -3.82 7.85
C LEU A 224 -10.38 -3.71 6.33
N LEU A 225 -9.41 -4.23 5.58
CA LEU A 225 -9.40 -4.21 4.13
C LEU A 225 -10.61 -4.92 3.54
N GLY A 226 -10.90 -6.15 3.97
CA GLY A 226 -12.03 -6.91 3.44
C GLY A 226 -13.38 -6.27 3.71
N THR A 227 -13.53 -5.63 4.88
CA THR A 227 -14.74 -4.86 5.20
C THR A 227 -14.84 -3.61 4.32
N TYR A 228 -13.74 -2.88 4.16
CA TYR A 228 -13.67 -1.73 3.25
C TYR A 228 -14.00 -2.11 1.81
N TRP A 229 -13.38 -3.15 1.28
CA TRP A 229 -13.61 -3.65 -0.07
C TRP A 229 -15.07 -4.01 -0.31
N GLY A 230 -15.69 -4.78 0.58
CA GLY A 230 -17.09 -5.16 0.44
C GLY A 230 -18.03 -3.96 0.50
N VAL A 231 -17.95 -3.18 1.58
CA VAL A 231 -18.90 -2.09 1.84
C VAL A 231 -18.70 -0.93 0.87
N ALA A 232 -17.46 -0.46 0.71
CA ALA A 232 -17.19 0.74 -0.08
C ALA A 232 -17.47 0.46 -1.57
N SER A 233 -17.05 -0.67 -2.13
CA SER A 233 -17.39 -0.97 -3.53
C SER A 233 -18.90 -1.16 -3.73
N SER A 234 -19.62 -1.73 -2.75
CA SER A 234 -21.09 -1.88 -2.84
C SER A 234 -21.79 -0.53 -2.84
N SER A 235 -21.24 0.47 -2.14
CA SER A 235 -21.76 1.84 -2.16
C SER A 235 -21.67 2.52 -3.53
N THR A 236 -20.79 2.03 -4.41
CA THR A 236 -20.61 2.58 -5.76
C THR A 236 -21.61 2.05 -6.78
N ILE A 237 -22.36 0.97 -6.49
CA ILE A 237 -23.21 0.27 -7.47
C ILE A 237 -24.20 1.22 -8.13
N LYS A 238 -24.95 1.99 -7.34
CA LYS A 238 -25.96 2.93 -7.84
C LYS A 238 -25.37 4.03 -8.74
N GLY A 239 -24.25 4.63 -8.32
CA GLY A 239 -23.54 5.61 -9.13
C GLY A 239 -22.98 5.00 -10.41
N SER A 240 -22.48 3.77 -10.34
CA SER A 240 -21.91 3.04 -11.49
C SER A 240 -23.00 2.68 -12.49
N ASP A 241 -24.18 2.23 -12.03
CA ASP A 241 -25.34 1.98 -12.89
C ASP A 241 -25.76 3.26 -13.64
N ALA A 242 -25.72 4.43 -12.97
CA ALA A 242 -26.06 5.71 -13.58
C ALA A 242 -25.03 6.19 -14.61
N VAL A 243 -23.73 6.02 -14.33
CA VAL A 243 -22.64 6.41 -15.25
C VAL A 243 -22.57 5.49 -16.46
N THR A 244 -22.71 4.18 -16.24
CA THR A 244 -22.41 3.14 -17.25
C THR A 244 -23.65 2.60 -17.96
N GLN A 245 -24.83 3.16 -17.68
CA GLN A 245 -26.10 2.68 -18.22
C GLN A 245 -26.37 1.20 -17.86
N LYS A 246 -26.19 0.87 -16.57
CA LYS A 246 -26.38 -0.48 -16.01
C LYS A 246 -25.49 -1.56 -16.66
N ALA A 247 -24.20 -1.26 -16.93
CA ALA A 247 -23.26 -2.20 -17.56
C ALA A 247 -22.88 -3.45 -16.70
N GLY A 248 -23.44 -3.60 -15.50
CA GLY A 248 -23.31 -4.82 -14.70
C GLY A 248 -22.06 -4.93 -13.82
N PHE A 249 -21.28 -3.86 -13.70
CA PHE A 249 -20.13 -3.77 -12.80
C PHE A 249 -20.23 -2.55 -11.88
N CYS A 250 -19.42 -2.53 -10.83
CA CYS A 250 -19.24 -1.36 -9.98
C CYS A 250 -17.75 -1.03 -9.80
N VAL A 251 -17.44 0.06 -9.11
CA VAL A 251 -16.06 0.49 -8.92
C VAL A 251 -15.47 -0.12 -7.66
N GLY A 252 -14.37 -0.82 -7.86
CA GLY A 252 -13.47 -1.34 -6.85
C GLY A 252 -12.11 -0.68 -6.99
N HIS A 253 -11.93 0.50 -6.40
CA HIS A 253 -10.70 1.28 -6.53
C HIS A 253 -10.29 1.96 -5.21
N GLN A 254 -9.63 3.10 -5.25
CA GLN A 254 -9.02 3.80 -4.11
C GLN A 254 -9.87 4.96 -3.54
N GLN A 255 -10.98 5.29 -4.21
CA GLN A 255 -11.83 6.46 -3.92
C GLN A 255 -13.31 6.08 -3.94
N MET A 256 -13.63 4.86 -3.51
CA MET A 256 -14.96 4.25 -3.60
C MET A 256 -16.00 5.05 -2.80
N PHE A 257 -15.70 5.43 -1.56
CA PHE A 257 -16.56 6.34 -0.82
C PHE A 257 -16.57 7.73 -1.42
N GLY A 258 -15.41 8.23 -1.86
CA GLY A 258 -15.31 9.51 -2.55
C GLY A 258 -16.30 9.61 -3.72
N ILE A 259 -16.33 8.63 -4.62
CA ILE A 259 -17.24 8.65 -5.77
C ILE A 259 -18.71 8.40 -5.38
N ALA A 260 -18.97 7.57 -4.36
CA ALA A 260 -20.33 7.35 -3.87
C ALA A 260 -20.91 8.63 -3.25
N ILE A 261 -20.12 9.35 -2.44
CA ILE A 261 -20.48 10.64 -1.88
C ILE A 261 -20.63 11.68 -2.99
N ALA A 262 -19.69 11.73 -3.94
CA ALA A 262 -19.73 12.67 -5.06
C ALA A 262 -21.02 12.52 -5.89
N TYR A 263 -21.45 11.28 -6.15
CA TYR A 263 -22.72 11.00 -6.80
C TYR A 263 -23.93 11.44 -5.95
N GLN A 264 -23.87 11.30 -4.63
CA GLN A 264 -24.97 11.73 -3.76
C GLN A 264 -25.09 13.25 -3.65
N ILE A 265 -23.96 13.97 -3.60
CA ILE A 265 -23.93 15.41 -3.40
C ILE A 265 -23.97 16.22 -4.70
N GLY A 266 -23.64 15.61 -5.85
CA GLY A 266 -23.57 16.33 -7.13
C GLY A 266 -24.87 17.07 -7.47
N LYS A 267 -26.03 16.47 -7.15
CA LYS A 267 -27.36 17.08 -7.32
C LYS A 267 -27.56 18.43 -6.59
N PHE A 268 -26.74 18.75 -5.58
CA PHE A 268 -26.80 20.05 -4.90
C PHE A 268 -26.08 21.17 -5.67
N PHE A 269 -25.21 20.82 -6.62
CA PHE A 269 -24.40 21.77 -7.38
C PHE A 269 -24.97 22.04 -8.79
N GLY A 270 -25.89 21.21 -9.27
CA GLY A 270 -26.47 21.35 -10.60
C GLY A 270 -27.50 20.28 -10.93
N LYS A 271 -27.76 20.13 -12.23
CA LYS A 271 -28.78 19.23 -12.78
C LYS A 271 -28.12 18.23 -13.72
N LYS A 272 -28.56 16.97 -13.68
CA LYS A 272 -28.01 15.88 -14.50
C LYS A 272 -28.13 16.14 -16.01
N GLU A 273 -29.12 16.93 -16.43
CA GLU A 273 -29.37 17.25 -17.84
C GLU A 273 -28.29 18.19 -18.42
N ASP A 274 -27.66 19.02 -17.59
CA ASP A 274 -26.58 19.93 -17.99
C ASP A 274 -25.22 19.22 -17.92
N SER A 275 -25.10 18.05 -18.57
CA SER A 275 -23.91 17.20 -18.50
C SER A 275 -22.68 17.88 -19.10
N ALA A 276 -21.51 17.67 -18.50
CA ALA A 276 -20.22 18.11 -19.03
C ALA A 276 -19.91 17.53 -20.41
N GLU A 277 -20.50 16.38 -20.76
CA GLU A 277 -20.34 15.75 -22.07
C GLU A 277 -20.99 16.57 -23.19
N THR A 278 -21.92 17.48 -22.87
CA THR A 278 -22.54 18.40 -23.84
C THR A 278 -21.67 19.65 -24.12
N LYS A 279 -20.60 19.86 -23.35
CA LYS A 279 -19.72 21.03 -23.47
C LYS A 279 -18.58 20.75 -24.45
N LYS A 280 -18.26 21.72 -25.32
CA LYS A 280 -17.11 21.62 -26.23
C LYS A 280 -15.82 21.94 -25.50
N LEU A 281 -15.00 20.93 -25.19
CA LEU A 281 -13.63 21.14 -24.73
C LEU A 281 -12.75 21.68 -25.86
N SER A 282 -11.92 22.69 -25.54
CA SER A 282 -10.93 23.21 -26.49
C SER A 282 -9.86 22.17 -26.80
N ASN A 283 -9.34 22.15 -28.03
CA ASN A 283 -8.32 21.19 -28.46
C ASN A 283 -7.05 21.20 -27.60
N LYS A 284 -6.73 22.34 -26.95
CA LYS A 284 -5.56 22.46 -26.05
C LYS A 284 -5.74 21.68 -24.75
N VAL A 285 -6.97 21.61 -24.23
CA VAL A 285 -7.29 20.91 -22.98
C VAL A 285 -7.50 19.41 -23.22
N LYS A 286 -7.93 19.02 -24.43
CA LYS A 286 -8.03 17.61 -24.85
C LYS A 286 -6.69 16.87 -24.84
N LEU A 287 -5.57 17.56 -25.01
CA LEU A 287 -4.24 16.95 -24.87
C LEU A 287 -4.03 16.34 -23.48
N LEU A 288 -4.75 16.82 -22.45
CA LEU A 288 -4.69 16.30 -21.09
C LEU A 288 -5.38 14.93 -20.92
N GLU A 289 -6.05 14.41 -21.96
CA GLU A 289 -6.64 13.06 -21.99
C GLU A 289 -5.59 11.98 -22.33
N ASP A 290 -4.49 12.35 -22.99
CA ASP A 290 -3.38 11.43 -23.21
C ASP A 290 -2.62 11.22 -21.90
N ASN A 291 -2.72 10.00 -21.38
CA ASN A 291 -2.17 9.64 -20.08
C ASN A 291 -0.65 9.83 -20.01
N ILE A 292 0.09 9.51 -21.09
CA ILE A 292 1.56 9.61 -21.10
C ILE A 292 1.98 11.08 -21.20
N PHE A 293 1.36 11.85 -22.10
CA PHE A 293 1.63 13.27 -22.25
C PHE A 293 1.35 14.03 -20.96
N THR A 294 0.20 13.77 -20.34
CA THR A 294 -0.22 14.48 -19.13
C THR A 294 0.65 14.11 -17.93
N GLN A 295 0.98 12.82 -17.75
CA GLN A 295 1.99 12.40 -16.78
C GLN A 295 3.33 13.10 -17.02
N SER A 296 3.74 13.22 -18.29
CA SER A 296 5.01 13.85 -18.65
C SER A 296 5.07 15.30 -18.26
N VAL A 297 4.07 16.08 -18.67
CA VAL A 297 4.00 17.51 -18.38
C VAL A 297 3.90 17.73 -16.87
N LEU A 298 3.10 16.93 -16.16
CA LEU A 298 2.84 17.12 -14.74
C LEU A 298 4.05 16.74 -13.87
N ILE A 299 4.67 15.58 -14.12
CA ILE A 299 5.89 15.16 -13.40
C ILE A 299 7.01 16.15 -13.70
N LEU A 300 7.19 16.55 -14.96
CA LEU A 300 8.18 17.57 -15.31
C LEU A 300 7.93 18.87 -14.56
N LEU A 301 6.70 19.38 -14.54
CA LEU A 301 6.36 20.65 -13.90
C LEU A 301 6.57 20.59 -12.38
N ILE A 302 6.16 19.49 -11.73
CA ILE A 302 6.38 19.30 -10.28
C ILE A 302 7.87 19.25 -9.97
N PHE A 303 8.63 18.39 -10.64
CA PHE A 303 10.06 18.25 -10.35
C PHE A 303 10.86 19.47 -10.78
N LEU A 304 10.41 20.20 -11.81
CA LEU A 304 10.94 21.51 -12.16
C LEU A 304 10.80 22.48 -10.98
N ILE A 305 9.59 22.66 -10.46
CA ILE A 305 9.35 23.56 -9.32
C ILE A 305 10.17 23.13 -8.09
N LEU A 306 10.13 21.85 -7.74
CA LEU A 306 10.86 21.31 -6.58
C LEU A 306 12.37 21.52 -6.70
N ILE A 307 12.95 21.24 -7.89
CA ILE A 307 14.38 21.42 -8.13
C ILE A 307 14.75 22.89 -8.18
N LEU A 308 13.92 23.77 -8.74
CA LEU A 308 14.17 25.22 -8.71
C LEU A 308 14.20 25.74 -7.27
N ILE A 309 13.28 25.29 -6.42
CA ILE A 309 13.30 25.61 -4.98
C ILE A 309 14.61 25.12 -4.35
N ILE A 310 14.98 23.85 -4.55
CA ILE A 310 16.24 23.30 -4.03
C ILE A 310 17.46 24.10 -4.52
N GLN A 311 17.46 24.49 -5.79
CA GLN A 311 18.58 25.14 -6.45
C GLN A 311 18.81 26.57 -5.93
N PHE A 312 17.72 27.31 -5.73
CA PHE A 312 17.78 28.75 -5.47
C PHE A 312 17.42 29.16 -4.04
N ALA A 313 16.84 28.27 -3.22
CA ALA A 313 16.57 28.58 -1.82
C ALA A 313 17.87 28.80 -1.03
N PRO A 314 17.95 29.83 -0.16
CA PRO A 314 19.14 30.08 0.67
C PRO A 314 19.55 28.88 1.54
N ALA A 315 18.57 28.22 2.15
CA ALA A 315 18.80 27.01 2.94
C ALA A 315 19.21 25.78 2.10
N GLY A 316 19.15 25.89 0.76
CA GLY A 316 19.42 24.83 -0.20
C GLY A 316 20.88 24.78 -0.64
N ALA A 317 21.71 25.74 -0.20
CA ALA A 317 23.11 25.86 -0.62
C ALA A 317 23.93 24.56 -0.42
N SER A 318 23.64 23.78 0.63
CA SER A 318 24.31 22.51 0.93
C SER A 318 23.75 21.29 0.17
N VAL A 319 22.64 21.45 -0.54
CA VAL A 319 21.91 20.37 -1.24
C VAL A 319 21.48 20.74 -2.65
N ARG A 320 22.11 21.75 -3.26
CA ARG A 320 21.78 22.19 -4.62
C ARG A 320 21.81 21.03 -5.61
N PHE A 321 20.83 21.03 -6.50
CA PHE A 321 20.70 20.03 -7.55
C PHE A 321 21.80 20.18 -8.61
N GLY A 322 22.03 21.40 -9.07
CA GLY A 322 23.12 21.81 -9.95
C GLY A 322 24.27 22.45 -9.18
N LEU A 323 25.49 22.01 -9.49
CA LEU A 323 26.74 22.62 -9.01
C LEU A 323 27.09 23.89 -9.81
N SER A 324 28.08 24.65 -9.34
CA SER A 324 28.55 25.88 -10.01
C SER A 324 29.09 25.63 -11.43
N ASN A 325 29.55 24.40 -11.73
CA ASN A 325 29.98 23.98 -13.06
C ASN A 325 28.82 23.60 -14.00
N GLY A 326 27.56 23.79 -13.57
CA GLY A 326 26.37 23.49 -14.37
C GLY A 326 25.95 22.01 -14.41
N LEU A 327 26.72 21.12 -13.77
CA LEU A 327 26.43 19.69 -13.73
C LEU A 327 25.55 19.33 -12.52
N VAL A 328 24.87 18.19 -12.61
CA VAL A 328 24.13 17.62 -11.48
C VAL A 328 25.11 17.27 -10.35
N ASN A 329 24.74 17.60 -9.11
CA ASN A 329 25.46 17.20 -7.91
C ASN A 329 25.32 15.68 -7.71
N LYS A 330 26.21 14.91 -8.36
CA LYS A 330 26.17 13.43 -8.37
C LYS A 330 26.31 12.79 -6.99
N ALA A 331 26.90 13.51 -6.02
CA ALA A 331 27.00 13.02 -4.64
C ALA A 331 25.63 12.87 -3.95
N ILE A 332 24.64 13.65 -4.39
CA ILE A 332 23.28 13.65 -3.82
C ILE A 332 22.26 13.12 -4.84
N TYR A 333 22.35 13.55 -6.09
CA TYR A 333 21.38 13.28 -7.16
C TYR A 333 21.98 12.42 -8.28
N GLY A 334 22.87 11.48 -7.96
CA GLY A 334 23.48 10.59 -8.95
C GLY A 334 22.47 9.84 -9.83
N SER A 335 21.28 9.53 -9.30
CA SER A 335 20.19 8.91 -10.08
C SER A 335 19.58 9.83 -11.14
N TRP A 336 19.75 11.16 -11.04
CA TRP A 336 19.28 12.14 -12.02
C TRP A 336 20.28 12.39 -13.15
N THR A 337 21.04 11.37 -13.55
CA THR A 337 21.93 11.46 -14.72
C THR A 337 21.63 10.40 -15.78
N PRO A 338 20.38 10.26 -16.25
CA PRO A 338 20.01 9.28 -17.28
C PRO A 338 20.74 9.46 -18.60
N GLY A 339 21.11 10.70 -18.96
CA GLY A 339 21.84 10.99 -20.19
C GLY A 339 23.31 10.56 -20.17
N GLY A 340 23.85 10.13 -19.01
CA GLY A 340 25.28 9.86 -18.85
C GLY A 340 26.17 11.11 -18.99
N GLY A 341 27.48 10.94 -18.83
CA GLY A 341 28.47 11.99 -19.12
C GLY A 341 28.34 13.29 -18.29
N ALA A 342 28.73 14.41 -18.90
CA ALA A 342 28.70 15.77 -18.36
C ALA A 342 27.52 16.57 -18.96
N VAL A 343 26.30 16.07 -18.75
CA VAL A 343 25.07 16.75 -19.19
C VAL A 343 24.65 17.80 -18.16
N TYR A 344 24.29 19.00 -18.63
CA TYR A 344 23.84 20.09 -17.78
C TYR A 344 22.58 19.74 -16.99
N TRP A 345 22.48 20.27 -15.77
CA TRP A 345 21.40 19.92 -14.84
C TRP A 345 19.97 20.16 -15.38
N PRO A 346 19.66 21.20 -16.21
CA PRO A 346 18.29 21.36 -16.73
C PRO A 346 17.89 20.26 -17.72
N ILE A 347 18.84 19.75 -18.52
CA ILE A 347 18.58 18.64 -19.44
C ILE A 347 18.37 17.35 -18.65
N ASN A 348 19.23 17.11 -17.66
CA ASN A 348 19.08 15.97 -16.75
C ASN A 348 17.80 16.01 -15.92
N LEU A 349 17.29 17.20 -15.60
CA LEU A 349 15.97 17.37 -14.99
C LEU A 349 14.86 16.88 -15.91
N VAL A 350 14.88 17.30 -17.18
CA VAL A 350 13.89 16.83 -18.16
C VAL A 350 13.99 15.32 -18.35
N LEU A 351 15.19 14.80 -18.62
CA LEU A 351 15.40 13.37 -18.84
C LEU A 351 15.08 12.53 -17.59
N GLY A 352 15.43 13.02 -16.39
CA GLY A 352 15.10 12.34 -15.12
C GLY A 352 13.60 12.32 -14.85
N SER A 353 12.88 13.39 -15.23
CA SER A 353 11.41 13.44 -15.17
C SER A 353 10.78 12.45 -16.14
N LEU A 354 11.32 12.31 -17.36
CA LEU A 354 10.88 11.29 -18.31
C LEU A 354 11.23 9.86 -17.85
N GLN A 355 12.38 9.69 -17.20
CA GLN A 355 12.80 8.41 -16.62
C GLN A 355 11.86 7.98 -15.48
N LEU A 356 11.38 8.91 -14.66
CA LEU A 356 10.34 8.64 -13.66
C LEU A 356 9.08 8.05 -14.30
N ILE A 357 8.67 8.56 -15.46
CA ILE A 357 7.50 8.05 -16.19
C ILE A 357 7.78 6.65 -16.73
N ALA A 358 8.93 6.44 -17.38
CA ALA A 358 9.32 5.13 -17.87
C ALA A 358 9.35 4.08 -16.73
N ALA A 359 9.81 4.48 -15.55
CA ALA A 359 9.80 3.65 -14.36
C ALA A 359 8.38 3.35 -13.86
N ILE A 360 7.48 4.35 -13.83
CA ILE A 360 6.06 4.18 -13.49
C ILE A 360 5.37 3.24 -14.49
N LEU A 361 5.61 3.39 -15.78
CA LEU A 361 5.03 2.53 -16.81
C LEU A 361 5.52 1.08 -16.69
N THR A 362 6.81 0.89 -16.42
CA THR A 362 7.39 -0.45 -16.15
C THR A 362 6.77 -1.08 -14.91
N LEU A 363 6.61 -0.29 -13.85
CA LEU A 363 5.99 -0.71 -12.60
C LEU A 363 4.52 -1.12 -12.84
N GLN A 364 3.75 -0.30 -13.55
CA GLN A 364 2.35 -0.56 -13.89
C GLN A 364 2.19 -1.83 -14.75
N ALA A 365 3.10 -2.03 -15.72
CA ALA A 365 3.10 -3.23 -16.55
C ALA A 365 3.33 -4.50 -15.72
N GLY A 366 4.33 -4.48 -14.83
CA GLY A 366 4.61 -5.59 -13.91
C GLY A 366 3.43 -5.90 -12.99
N ILE A 367 2.87 -4.86 -12.38
CA ILE A 367 1.71 -4.96 -11.50
C ILE A 367 0.50 -5.56 -12.21
N ARG A 368 0.14 -5.03 -13.39
CA ARG A 368 -0.98 -5.54 -14.19
C ARG A 368 -0.78 -7.01 -14.55
N MET A 369 0.45 -7.41 -14.85
CA MET A 369 0.79 -8.78 -15.23
C MET A 369 0.58 -9.78 -14.08
N PHE A 370 1.06 -9.50 -12.86
CA PHE A 370 0.86 -10.48 -11.78
C PHE A 370 -0.54 -10.46 -11.19
N VAL A 371 -1.16 -9.28 -11.19
CA VAL A 371 -2.50 -9.11 -10.66
C VAL A 371 -3.54 -9.77 -11.54
N SER A 372 -3.39 -9.72 -12.86
CA SER A 372 -4.34 -10.37 -13.77
C SER A 372 -4.37 -11.90 -13.55
N GLU A 373 -3.22 -12.51 -13.29
CA GLU A 373 -3.13 -13.94 -12.98
C GLU A 373 -3.69 -14.24 -11.58
N LEU A 374 -3.41 -13.39 -10.59
CA LEU A 374 -3.97 -13.49 -9.24
C LEU A 374 -5.51 -13.37 -9.25
N GLN A 375 -6.03 -12.39 -9.99
CA GLN A 375 -7.47 -12.17 -10.20
C GLN A 375 -8.14 -13.38 -10.80
N GLN A 376 -7.60 -13.91 -11.90
CA GLN A 376 -8.16 -15.10 -12.55
C GLN A 376 -8.16 -16.31 -11.61
N ALA A 377 -7.13 -16.44 -10.77
CA ALA A 377 -7.04 -17.52 -9.79
C ALA A 377 -8.17 -17.42 -8.75
N PHE A 378 -8.59 -16.19 -8.40
CA PHE A 378 -9.67 -15.94 -7.44
C PHE A 378 -11.08 -15.87 -8.05
N GLN A 379 -11.25 -15.31 -9.24
CA GLN A 379 -12.57 -15.14 -9.87
C GLN A 379 -13.25 -16.50 -10.12
N GLY A 380 -12.50 -17.50 -10.59
CA GLY A 380 -13.07 -18.83 -10.78
C GLY A 380 -13.47 -19.53 -9.47
N ILE A 381 -12.90 -19.11 -8.34
CA ILE A 381 -13.26 -19.61 -7.00
C ILE A 381 -14.52 -18.85 -6.51
N SER A 382 -14.57 -17.53 -6.70
CA SER A 382 -15.67 -16.69 -6.22
C SER A 382 -16.98 -16.91 -6.96
N GLU A 383 -16.99 -17.12 -8.29
CA GLU A 383 -18.19 -17.41 -9.07
C GLU A 383 -18.93 -18.67 -8.56
N LYS A 384 -18.19 -19.63 -7.99
CA LYS A 384 -18.77 -20.84 -7.37
C LYS A 384 -19.21 -20.62 -5.91
N LEU A 385 -18.55 -19.73 -5.18
CA LEU A 385 -18.81 -19.50 -3.75
C LEU A 385 -19.93 -18.47 -3.50
N VAL A 386 -19.97 -17.38 -4.28
CA VAL A 386 -20.87 -16.24 -4.08
C VAL A 386 -21.59 -15.86 -5.38
N PRO A 387 -22.49 -16.70 -5.90
CA PRO A 387 -23.19 -16.43 -7.16
C PRO A 387 -24.04 -15.15 -7.07
N GLY A 388 -24.06 -14.36 -8.15
CA GLY A 388 -24.82 -13.11 -8.24
C GLY A 388 -24.17 -11.92 -7.51
N SER A 389 -22.88 -11.99 -7.16
CA SER A 389 -22.13 -10.80 -6.73
C SER A 389 -21.87 -9.86 -7.91
N VAL A 390 -21.91 -8.54 -7.65
CA VAL A 390 -21.45 -7.53 -8.61
C VAL A 390 -19.93 -7.50 -8.61
N VAL A 391 -19.32 -7.49 -9.78
CA VAL A 391 -17.87 -7.41 -9.90
C VAL A 391 -17.43 -5.96 -9.73
N ALA A 392 -16.53 -5.70 -8.78
CA ALA A 392 -15.97 -4.39 -8.55
C ALA A 392 -14.59 -4.27 -9.23
N VAL A 393 -14.53 -3.41 -10.26
CA VAL A 393 -13.39 -3.28 -11.19
C VAL A 393 -12.71 -1.91 -11.08
N ASP A 394 -11.63 -1.74 -11.83
CA ASP A 394 -10.91 -0.48 -11.91
C ASP A 394 -11.81 0.68 -12.35
N VAL A 395 -11.64 1.84 -11.72
CA VAL A 395 -12.45 3.03 -12.01
C VAL A 395 -12.28 3.53 -13.44
N ALA A 396 -11.12 3.28 -14.07
CA ALA A 396 -10.89 3.69 -15.45
C ALA A 396 -11.89 3.05 -16.43
N ALA A 397 -12.52 1.93 -16.06
CA ALA A 397 -13.59 1.31 -16.83
C ALA A 397 -14.80 2.25 -17.03
N THR A 398 -14.98 3.26 -16.17
CA THR A 398 -16.08 4.23 -16.30
C THR A 398 -15.73 5.42 -17.20
N TYR A 399 -14.45 5.65 -17.53
CA TYR A 399 -14.02 6.87 -18.22
C TYR A 399 -14.54 6.95 -19.65
N GLY A 400 -14.68 5.81 -20.33
CA GLY A 400 -15.26 5.73 -21.67
C GLY A 400 -16.71 6.22 -21.75
N PHE A 401 -17.42 6.28 -20.62
CA PHE A 401 -18.81 6.73 -20.56
C PHE A 401 -18.96 8.23 -20.29
N SER A 402 -17.91 8.92 -19.83
CA SER A 402 -17.98 10.34 -19.45
C SER A 402 -16.59 11.01 -19.52
N GLN A 403 -16.03 11.10 -20.73
CA GLN A 403 -14.66 11.54 -20.96
C GLN A 403 -14.41 13.00 -20.58
N ASN A 404 -15.31 13.91 -20.96
CA ASN A 404 -15.15 15.34 -20.64
C ASN A 404 -15.11 15.57 -19.13
N SER A 405 -15.93 14.81 -18.39
CA SER A 405 -16.01 14.90 -16.93
C SER A 405 -14.74 14.44 -16.23
N VAL A 406 -14.01 13.47 -16.79
CA VAL A 406 -12.68 13.09 -16.28
C VAL A 406 -11.74 14.28 -16.35
N THR A 407 -11.70 14.96 -17.49
CA THR A 407 -10.82 16.11 -17.73
C THR A 407 -11.16 17.31 -16.83
N TYR A 408 -12.45 17.64 -16.71
CA TYR A 408 -12.88 18.70 -15.79
C TYR A 408 -12.58 18.36 -14.34
N GLY A 409 -12.89 17.13 -13.91
CA GLY A 409 -12.61 16.69 -12.55
C GLY A 409 -11.11 16.72 -12.23
N PHE A 410 -10.27 16.22 -13.14
CA PHE A 410 -8.81 16.31 -13.04
C PHE A 410 -8.35 17.76 -12.86
N LEU A 411 -8.78 18.66 -13.75
CA LEU A 411 -8.31 20.05 -13.75
C LEU A 411 -8.68 20.78 -12.46
N PHE A 412 -9.96 20.74 -12.07
CA PHE A 412 -10.46 21.50 -10.94
C PHE A 412 -10.11 20.86 -9.60
N GLY A 413 -10.03 19.53 -9.53
CA GLY A 413 -9.46 18.85 -8.36
C GLY A 413 -7.98 19.15 -8.17
N SER A 414 -7.20 19.21 -9.26
CA SER A 414 -5.79 19.61 -9.19
C SER A 414 -5.62 21.03 -8.64
N ILE A 415 -6.46 21.97 -9.08
CA ILE A 415 -6.48 23.33 -8.53
C ILE A 415 -6.76 23.30 -7.03
N GLY A 416 -7.79 22.56 -6.60
CA GLY A 416 -8.10 22.40 -5.18
C GLY A 416 -6.93 21.84 -4.36
N GLN A 417 -6.30 20.77 -4.84
CA GLN A 417 -5.16 20.15 -4.17
C GLN A 417 -3.94 21.10 -4.11
N PHE A 418 -3.61 21.83 -5.18
CA PHE A 418 -2.49 22.77 -5.17
C PHE A 418 -2.74 23.99 -4.27
N LEU A 419 -3.97 24.50 -4.19
CA LEU A 419 -4.34 25.57 -3.27
C LEU A 419 -4.16 25.12 -1.80
N ALA A 420 -4.64 23.92 -1.47
CA ALA A 420 -4.46 23.35 -0.13
C ALA A 420 -2.99 23.06 0.19
N MET A 421 -2.22 22.59 -0.78
CA MET A 421 -0.76 22.38 -0.63
C MET A 421 -0.07 23.70 -0.30
N GLY A 422 -0.38 24.79 -1.02
CA GLY A 422 0.14 26.12 -0.73
C GLY A 422 -0.20 26.59 0.69
N LEU A 423 -1.44 26.35 1.14
CA LEU A 423 -1.87 26.64 2.51
C LEU A 423 -1.07 25.83 3.54
N VAL A 424 -0.96 24.50 3.35
CA VAL A 424 -0.22 23.60 4.26
C VAL A 424 1.26 24.00 4.35
N ILE A 425 1.90 24.33 3.22
CA ILE A 425 3.28 24.83 3.20
C ILE A 425 3.36 26.16 3.97
N GLY A 426 2.44 27.10 3.72
CA GLY A 426 2.40 28.38 4.44
C GLY A 426 2.28 28.21 5.96
N LEU A 427 1.37 27.35 6.41
CA LEU A 427 1.19 27.02 7.83
C LEU A 427 2.43 26.32 8.42
N ALA A 428 3.10 25.47 7.64
CA ALA A 428 4.31 24.77 8.06
C ALA A 428 5.51 25.71 8.24
N GLN A 429 5.53 26.90 7.62
CA GLN A 429 6.63 27.85 7.77
C GLN A 429 6.49 28.80 8.98
N ILE A 430 5.36 28.75 9.71
CA ILE A 430 5.14 29.61 10.88
C ILE A 430 6.16 29.25 11.99
N PRO A 431 7.04 30.18 12.41
CA PRO A 431 8.01 29.95 13.48
C PRO A 431 7.31 29.61 14.80
N ASN A 432 7.89 28.71 15.60
CA ASN A 432 7.39 28.32 16.92
C ASN A 432 5.99 27.67 16.94
N SER A 433 5.47 27.19 15.80
CA SER A 433 4.27 26.36 15.80
C SER A 433 4.52 25.07 16.60
N ARG A 434 3.66 24.80 17.59
CA ARG A 434 3.69 23.56 18.38
C ARG A 434 3.30 22.32 17.57
N PHE A 435 2.81 22.50 16.34
CA PHE A 435 2.35 21.43 15.46
C PHE A 435 3.21 21.36 14.19
N GLU A 436 4.07 20.35 14.11
CA GLU A 436 4.92 20.10 12.93
C GLU A 436 4.08 19.42 11.83
N ILE A 437 3.48 20.22 10.95
CA ILE A 437 2.70 19.71 9.81
C ILE A 437 3.63 19.09 8.76
N VAL A 438 3.35 17.84 8.38
CA VAL A 438 4.03 17.15 7.27
C VAL A 438 3.56 17.79 5.97
N MET A 439 4.51 18.24 5.16
CA MET A 439 4.20 18.79 3.84
C MET A 439 4.01 17.64 2.86
N VAL A 440 2.97 17.74 2.03
CA VAL A 440 2.62 16.71 1.06
C VAL A 440 2.56 17.31 -0.35
N VAL A 441 2.89 16.51 -1.37
CA VAL A 441 2.80 16.92 -2.78
C VAL A 441 2.00 15.91 -3.58
N PRO A 442 0.84 16.28 -4.13
CA PRO A 442 0.08 15.40 -4.99
C PRO A 442 0.79 15.19 -6.33
N LEU A 443 0.85 13.93 -6.78
CA LEU A 443 1.36 13.56 -8.09
C LEU A 443 0.24 13.13 -9.05
N PHE A 444 0.61 12.85 -10.31
CA PHE A 444 -0.35 12.63 -11.40
C PHE A 444 -1.45 11.62 -11.06
N ILE A 445 -1.13 10.46 -10.50
CA ILE A 445 -2.15 9.42 -10.25
C ILE A 445 -3.20 9.94 -9.28
N THR A 446 -2.75 10.60 -8.20
CA THR A 446 -3.62 11.26 -7.24
C THR A 446 -4.43 12.38 -7.89
N LEU A 447 -3.84 13.18 -8.77
CA LEU A 447 -4.52 14.31 -9.38
C LEU A 447 -5.58 13.85 -10.40
N PHE A 448 -5.20 12.96 -11.32
CA PHE A 448 -6.01 12.51 -12.44
C PHE A 448 -6.99 11.42 -12.06
N PHE A 449 -6.52 10.29 -11.53
CA PHE A 449 -7.41 9.15 -11.26
C PHE A 449 -8.38 9.45 -10.12
N ASN A 450 -7.95 10.17 -9.08
CA ASN A 450 -8.84 10.52 -7.98
C ASN A 450 -9.88 11.55 -8.42
N SER A 451 -9.42 12.74 -8.80
CA SER A 451 -10.30 13.87 -9.09
C SER A 451 -11.11 13.67 -10.37
N GLY A 452 -10.54 13.03 -11.39
CA GLY A 452 -11.24 12.67 -12.61
C GLY A 452 -12.38 11.69 -12.34
N SER A 453 -12.15 10.66 -11.53
CA SER A 453 -13.21 9.73 -11.10
C SER A 453 -14.32 10.42 -10.31
N ILE A 454 -13.95 11.26 -9.35
CA ILE A 454 -14.91 12.06 -8.57
C ILE A 454 -15.74 12.95 -9.51
N GLY A 455 -15.12 13.54 -10.53
CA GLY A 455 -15.77 14.35 -11.55
C GLY A 455 -16.81 13.57 -12.37
N VAL A 456 -16.49 12.34 -12.79
CA VAL A 456 -17.43 11.46 -13.51
C VAL A 456 -18.70 11.20 -12.70
N PHE A 457 -18.56 10.84 -11.43
CA PHE A 457 -19.70 10.50 -10.58
C PHE A 457 -20.48 11.75 -10.11
N ALA A 458 -19.81 12.87 -9.89
CA ALA A 458 -20.46 14.15 -9.65
C ALA A 458 -21.26 14.62 -10.89
N ASN A 459 -20.71 14.44 -12.10
CA ASN A 459 -21.40 14.77 -13.35
C ASN A 459 -22.69 13.94 -13.53
N ALA A 460 -22.64 12.64 -13.24
CA ALA A 460 -23.78 11.74 -13.41
C ALA A 460 -25.03 12.13 -12.58
N SER A 461 -24.84 12.89 -11.49
CA SER A 461 -25.95 13.35 -10.64
C SER A 461 -26.24 14.85 -10.76
N GLY A 462 -25.23 15.68 -11.03
CA GLY A 462 -25.33 17.15 -10.95
C GLY A 462 -24.79 17.91 -12.17
N GLY A 463 -24.38 17.21 -13.22
CA GLY A 463 -23.90 17.82 -14.46
C GLY A 463 -22.58 18.59 -14.33
N TYR A 464 -22.38 19.52 -15.26
CA TYR A 464 -21.14 20.26 -15.48
C TYR A 464 -20.68 21.06 -14.24
N LYS A 465 -21.60 21.68 -13.51
CA LYS A 465 -21.24 22.44 -12.29
C LYS A 465 -20.73 21.52 -11.18
N ALA A 466 -21.32 20.33 -11.05
CA ALA A 466 -20.92 19.36 -10.05
C ALA A 466 -19.52 18.77 -10.35
N THR A 467 -19.22 18.47 -11.62
CA THR A 467 -17.88 17.96 -12.01
C THR A 467 -16.75 18.96 -11.75
N ILE A 468 -17.07 20.25 -11.63
CA ILE A 468 -16.11 21.30 -11.26
C ILE A 468 -16.00 21.44 -9.74
N ALA A 469 -17.14 21.67 -9.08
CA ALA A 469 -17.15 22.04 -7.68
C ALA A 469 -16.73 20.89 -6.75
N VAL A 470 -17.25 19.68 -6.99
CA VAL A 470 -17.04 18.55 -6.07
C VAL A 470 -15.56 18.10 -6.05
N PRO A 471 -14.90 17.84 -7.19
CA PRO A 471 -13.48 17.49 -7.19
C PRO A 471 -12.59 18.60 -6.60
N MET A 472 -12.91 19.87 -6.84
CA MET A 472 -12.16 20.99 -6.23
C MET A 472 -12.25 20.98 -4.70
N ILE A 473 -13.46 20.84 -4.15
CA ILE A 473 -13.67 20.79 -2.69
C ILE A 473 -12.98 19.58 -2.10
N PHE A 474 -13.14 18.41 -2.73
CA PHE A 474 -12.54 17.17 -2.25
C PHE A 474 -11.02 17.28 -2.29
N GLY A 475 -10.44 17.69 -3.41
CA GLY A 475 -9.01 17.91 -3.55
C GLY A 475 -8.43 18.87 -2.50
N PHE A 476 -9.14 19.95 -2.18
CA PHE A 476 -8.71 20.88 -1.14
C PHE A 476 -8.70 20.22 0.25
N VAL A 477 -9.75 19.47 0.59
CA VAL A 477 -9.87 18.79 1.89
C VAL A 477 -8.87 17.65 2.03
N GLU A 478 -8.67 16.85 0.99
CA GLU A 478 -7.77 15.68 0.96
C GLU A 478 -6.36 16.04 1.45
N ILE A 479 -5.80 17.13 0.91
CA ILE A 479 -4.42 17.57 1.22
C ILE A 479 -4.29 17.99 2.68
N ILE A 480 -5.29 18.66 3.24
CA ILE A 480 -5.28 19.09 4.64
C ILE A 480 -5.36 17.87 5.55
N VAL A 481 -6.31 16.97 5.30
CA VAL A 481 -6.52 15.79 6.16
C VAL A 481 -5.32 14.86 6.13
N VAL A 482 -4.74 14.59 4.95
CA VAL A 482 -3.57 13.70 4.86
C VAL A 482 -2.33 14.32 5.50
N ALA A 483 -2.11 15.62 5.37
CA ALA A 483 -1.01 16.30 6.05
C ALA A 483 -1.11 16.15 7.58
N LEU A 484 -2.32 16.32 8.13
CA LEU A 484 -2.58 16.12 9.55
C LEU A 484 -2.43 14.65 9.98
N ALA A 485 -2.94 13.71 9.17
CA ALA A 485 -2.85 12.29 9.44
C ALA A 485 -1.39 11.79 9.49
N LEU A 486 -0.57 12.19 8.51
CA LEU A 486 0.84 11.84 8.46
C LEU A 486 1.63 12.49 9.59
N SER A 487 1.31 13.73 9.97
CA SER A 487 1.86 14.37 11.17
C SER A 487 1.53 13.59 12.44
N MET A 488 0.29 13.14 12.59
CA MET A 488 -0.12 12.39 13.77
C MET A 488 0.64 11.06 13.88
N ILE A 489 0.74 10.30 12.79
CA ILE A 489 1.51 9.04 12.79
C ILE A 489 2.98 9.28 13.07
N LYS A 490 3.59 10.32 12.45
CA LYS A 490 4.99 10.69 12.72
C LYS A 490 5.19 10.95 14.21
N ASN A 491 4.35 11.80 14.81
CA ASN A 491 4.44 12.15 16.22
C ASN A 491 4.21 10.95 17.14
N PHE A 492 3.23 10.10 16.82
CA PHE A 492 2.96 8.88 17.57
C PHE A 492 4.20 7.96 17.59
N GLY A 493 4.80 7.74 16.42
CA GLY A 493 6.01 6.93 16.27
C GLY A 493 7.19 7.49 17.08
N VAL A 494 7.41 8.81 17.04
CA VAL A 494 8.47 9.47 17.82
C VAL A 494 8.23 9.31 19.32
N MET A 495 7.02 9.63 19.81
CA MET A 495 6.71 9.62 21.24
C MET A 495 6.76 8.22 21.87
N HIS A 496 6.33 7.18 21.15
CA HIS A 496 6.14 5.86 21.76
C HIS A 496 7.19 4.83 21.38
N GLN A 497 7.89 4.99 20.25
CA GLN A 497 8.88 4.01 19.82
C GLN A 497 10.31 4.39 20.19
N VAL A 498 10.64 5.69 20.30
CA VAL A 498 12.01 6.13 20.66
C VAL A 498 12.37 5.71 22.08
N ASP A 499 11.44 5.82 23.03
CA ASP A 499 11.64 5.36 24.41
C ASP A 499 11.86 3.85 24.48
N LEU A 500 11.13 3.08 23.67
CA LEU A 500 11.32 1.63 23.57
C LEU A 500 12.71 1.30 23.04
N ASP A 501 13.15 1.98 21.98
CA ASP A 501 14.50 1.74 21.45
C ASP A 501 15.57 2.07 22.48
N PHE A 502 15.41 3.19 23.21
CA PHE A 502 16.35 3.57 24.26
C PHE A 502 16.46 2.46 25.32
N GLN A 503 15.33 1.89 25.74
CA GLN A 503 15.33 0.73 26.65
C GLN A 503 16.02 -0.50 26.05
N TYR A 504 15.87 -0.77 24.76
CA TYR A 504 16.56 -1.89 24.09
C TYR A 504 18.06 -1.61 23.89
N PHE A 505 18.46 -0.38 23.59
CA PHE A 505 19.85 0.06 23.55
C PHE A 505 20.51 -0.08 24.92
N GLU A 506 19.83 0.37 25.98
CA GLU A 506 20.29 0.26 27.36
C GLU A 506 20.47 -1.22 27.75
N LYS A 507 19.48 -2.08 27.50
CA LYS A 507 19.60 -3.53 27.72
C LYS A 507 20.76 -4.16 26.95
N THR A 508 20.99 -3.72 25.71
CA THR A 508 22.12 -4.19 24.89
C THR A 508 23.45 -3.77 25.51
N LEU A 509 23.55 -2.52 25.99
CA LEU A 509 24.73 -2.00 26.68
C LEU A 509 24.98 -2.73 28.01
N THR A 510 23.95 -3.00 28.82
CA THR A 510 24.10 -3.78 30.07
C THR A 510 24.58 -5.21 29.82
N LYS A 511 24.20 -5.82 28.70
CA LYS A 511 24.73 -7.14 28.30
C LYS A 511 26.08 -7.08 27.60
N ALA A 512 26.55 -5.90 27.18
CA ALA A 512 27.94 -5.70 26.75
C ALA A 512 28.92 -6.07 27.88
N ASP A 513 28.56 -5.83 29.15
CA ASP A 513 29.35 -6.26 30.30
C ASP A 513 29.41 -7.79 30.44
N ALA A 514 28.32 -8.49 30.08
CA ALA A 514 28.31 -9.96 30.02
C ALA A 514 29.15 -10.48 28.85
N PHE A 515 29.13 -9.79 27.70
CA PHE A 515 30.02 -10.09 26.57
C PHE A 515 31.49 -9.81 26.90
N LYS A 516 31.77 -8.75 27.67
CA LYS A 516 33.10 -8.44 28.20
C LYS A 516 33.62 -9.59 29.07
N SER A 517 32.81 -10.07 30.02
CA SER A 517 33.16 -11.24 30.86
C SER A 517 33.39 -12.51 30.02
N PHE A 518 32.62 -12.70 28.95
CA PHE A 518 32.81 -13.78 27.98
C PHE A 518 34.12 -13.64 27.17
N THR A 519 34.44 -12.44 26.68
CA THR A 519 35.70 -12.17 25.95
C THR A 519 36.92 -12.27 26.85
N ASP A 520 36.82 -11.86 28.11
CA ASP A 520 37.89 -12.02 29.10
C ASP A 520 38.16 -13.52 29.33
N SER A 521 37.11 -14.34 29.36
CA SER A 521 37.21 -15.81 29.44
C SER A 521 37.78 -16.45 28.18
N LEU A 522 37.52 -15.89 26.98
CA LEU A 522 38.11 -16.33 25.71
C LEU A 522 39.59 -15.94 25.60
N ASN A 523 39.95 -14.72 26.00
CA ASN A 523 41.34 -14.23 26.01
C ASN A 523 42.22 -15.09 26.93
N ALA A 524 41.68 -15.51 28.08
CA ALA A 524 42.35 -16.45 28.99
C ALA A 524 42.57 -17.86 28.38
N ASN A 525 41.83 -18.23 27.34
CA ASN A 525 41.88 -19.54 26.67
C ASN A 525 42.38 -19.47 25.20
N SER A 526 42.95 -18.32 24.80
CA SER A 526 43.26 -17.94 23.41
C SER A 526 44.31 -18.80 22.70
N ALA A 527 45.08 -19.64 23.42
CA ALA A 527 46.12 -20.48 22.85
C ALA A 527 45.60 -21.62 21.94
N ASN A 528 44.29 -21.92 21.93
CA ASN A 528 43.72 -23.07 21.22
C ASN A 528 42.49 -22.76 20.35
N LEU A 529 42.21 -21.49 20.04
CA LEU A 529 40.96 -21.09 19.36
C LEU A 529 41.19 -20.68 17.89
N PHE A 530 40.62 -21.44 16.96
CA PHE A 530 40.43 -21.09 15.53
C PHE A 530 39.01 -20.58 15.25
N ILE A 531 38.89 -19.37 14.70
CA ILE A 531 37.59 -18.76 14.36
C ILE A 531 37.35 -18.92 12.85
N GLN A 532 36.31 -19.67 12.47
CA GLN A 532 35.87 -19.81 11.08
C GLN A 532 34.56 -19.04 10.88
N GLY A 533 34.60 -17.93 10.14
CA GLY A 533 33.40 -17.21 9.75
C GLY A 533 32.57 -18.00 8.73
N ASP A 534 31.27 -17.74 8.70
CA ASP A 534 30.34 -18.29 7.73
C ASP A 534 30.89 -18.09 6.31
N ALA A 535 30.77 -19.14 5.48
CA ALA A 535 31.53 -19.39 4.27
C ALA A 535 32.17 -18.13 3.61
N THR A 536 33.51 -18.03 3.67
CA THR A 536 34.45 -17.14 2.94
C THR A 536 35.21 -16.02 3.69
N LYS A 537 35.03 -15.77 4.99
CA LYS A 537 35.91 -14.82 5.72
C LYS A 537 36.43 -15.36 7.05
N ALA A 538 37.75 -15.58 7.13
CA ALA A 538 38.44 -15.76 8.40
C ALA A 538 38.47 -14.42 9.16
N VAL A 539 38.12 -14.42 10.45
CA VAL A 539 38.25 -13.24 11.32
C VAL A 539 39.68 -13.21 11.84
N SER A 540 40.42 -12.13 11.61
CA SER A 540 41.81 -12.03 12.09
C SER A 540 41.86 -11.75 13.59
N ALA A 541 42.95 -12.16 14.26
CA ALA A 541 43.18 -11.82 15.67
C ALA A 541 43.17 -10.29 15.92
N ALA A 542 43.55 -9.49 14.92
CA ALA A 542 43.46 -8.03 14.98
C ALA A 542 42.01 -7.54 15.02
N GLN A 543 41.11 -8.09 14.19
CA GLN A 543 39.68 -7.74 14.21
C GLN A 543 39.00 -8.12 15.53
N LEU A 544 39.43 -9.23 16.14
CA LEU A 544 38.97 -9.65 17.46
C LEU A 544 39.44 -8.67 18.55
N ASN A 545 40.73 -8.33 18.55
CA ASN A 545 41.31 -7.39 19.52
C ASN A 545 40.74 -5.99 19.38
N ASP A 546 40.46 -5.52 18.17
CA ASP A 546 39.83 -4.23 17.91
C ASP A 546 38.40 -4.18 18.48
N ALA A 547 37.61 -5.24 18.26
CA ALA A 547 36.27 -5.34 18.82
C ALA A 547 36.29 -5.36 20.36
N ILE A 548 37.21 -6.12 20.96
CA ILE A 548 37.39 -6.19 22.42
C ILE A 548 37.79 -4.82 22.98
N THR A 549 38.72 -4.13 22.32
CA THR A 549 39.18 -2.78 22.73
C THR A 549 38.03 -1.78 22.69
N ASN A 550 37.19 -1.84 21.66
CA ASN A 550 36.03 -0.96 21.52
C ASN A 550 34.91 -1.27 22.53
N ILE A 551 34.67 -2.55 22.85
CA ILE A 551 33.71 -2.97 23.87
C ILE A 551 34.19 -2.58 25.28
N ASN A 552 35.50 -2.58 25.52
CA ASN A 552 36.10 -2.12 26.77
C ASN A 552 36.24 -0.60 26.89
N SER A 553 35.89 0.15 25.85
CA SER A 553 35.92 1.61 25.89
C SER A 553 34.78 2.17 26.75
N GLN A 554 34.91 3.42 27.22
CA GLN A 554 33.78 4.14 27.83
C GLN A 554 32.85 4.80 26.79
N ASP A 555 33.09 4.56 25.50
CA ASP A 555 32.35 5.16 24.41
C ASP A 555 31.23 4.22 23.95
N SER A 556 30.00 4.49 24.39
CA SER A 556 28.82 3.70 24.07
C SER A 556 28.59 3.51 22.57
N PHE A 557 29.06 4.44 21.72
CA PHE A 557 28.95 4.29 20.26
C PHE A 557 29.89 3.22 19.73
N LYS A 558 31.14 3.19 20.21
CA LYS A 558 32.12 2.15 19.85
C LYS A 558 31.68 0.78 20.33
N ILE A 559 31.11 0.70 21.54
CA ILE A 559 30.55 -0.54 22.08
C ILE A 559 29.44 -1.08 21.16
N LEU A 560 28.42 -0.25 20.85
CA LEU A 560 27.30 -0.67 20.01
C LEU A 560 27.74 -1.06 18.60
N LYS A 561 28.69 -0.32 18.01
CA LYS A 561 29.21 -0.59 16.67
C LYS A 561 29.93 -1.93 16.60
N SER A 562 30.84 -2.19 17.54
CA SER A 562 31.55 -3.47 17.59
C SER A 562 30.63 -4.63 17.95
N LEU A 563 29.66 -4.46 18.85
CA LEU A 563 28.65 -5.50 19.12
C LEU A 563 27.79 -5.84 17.90
N SER A 564 27.37 -4.83 17.13
CA SER A 564 26.64 -5.04 15.87
C SER A 564 27.48 -5.81 14.85
N GLU A 565 28.76 -5.49 14.71
CA GLU A 565 29.66 -6.19 13.77
C GLU A 565 29.91 -7.65 14.17
N VAL A 566 30.10 -7.92 15.47
CA VAL A 566 30.33 -9.25 16.02
C VAL A 566 29.08 -10.13 15.85
N THR A 567 27.91 -9.62 16.25
CA THR A 567 26.65 -10.38 16.21
C THR A 567 26.18 -10.72 14.80
N THR A 568 26.53 -9.88 13.82
CA THR A 568 26.09 -10.05 12.43
C THR A 568 27.02 -10.95 11.62
N ASN A 569 28.31 -11.00 11.95
CA ASN A 569 29.32 -11.58 11.06
C ASN A 569 30.11 -12.74 11.66
N TRP A 570 30.01 -13.03 12.97
CA TRP A 570 30.87 -14.03 13.61
C TRP A 570 30.07 -15.27 14.05
N THR A 571 30.52 -16.44 13.61
CA THR A 571 30.06 -17.76 14.07
C THR A 571 31.26 -18.52 14.63
N LEU A 572 31.16 -19.10 15.83
CA LEU A 572 32.22 -19.91 16.44
C LEU A 572 31.94 -21.41 16.22
N GLY A 573 32.95 -22.18 15.78
CA GLY A 573 32.84 -23.64 15.60
C GLY A 573 34.17 -24.37 15.80
N HIS A 574 34.16 -25.60 16.35
CA HIS A 574 35.37 -26.38 16.67
C HIS A 574 35.30 -27.90 16.46
N GLY A 575 36.49 -28.49 16.24
CA GLY A 575 36.74 -29.90 15.90
C GLY A 575 36.49 -30.92 17.03
N LYS A 576 36.69 -32.21 16.68
CA LYS A 576 36.00 -33.39 17.21
C LYS A 576 35.91 -33.63 18.73
N ASN A 577 36.64 -32.95 19.62
CA ASN A 577 36.68 -33.27 21.06
C ASN A 577 36.55 -32.08 22.04
N ALA A 578 36.13 -30.88 21.62
CA ALA A 578 35.96 -29.72 22.52
C ALA A 578 34.49 -29.33 22.72
N LYS A 579 34.12 -28.93 23.95
CA LYS A 579 32.78 -28.39 24.28
C LYS A 579 32.53 -27.09 23.50
N ALA A 580 31.39 -27.01 22.81
CA ALA A 580 30.95 -25.81 22.12
C ALA A 580 30.75 -24.65 23.12
N ILE A 581 31.43 -23.53 22.88
CA ILE A 581 31.18 -22.27 23.58
C ILE A 581 30.19 -21.49 22.72
N SER A 582 28.91 -21.45 23.11
CA SER A 582 27.94 -20.57 22.46
C SER A 582 28.26 -19.12 22.83
N LEU A 583 28.34 -18.23 21.84
CA LEU A 583 28.18 -16.80 22.10
C LEU A 583 26.90 -16.62 22.92
N PRO A 584 26.89 -15.77 23.97
CA PRO A 584 25.63 -15.37 24.56
C PRO A 584 24.73 -14.85 23.43
N ASP A 585 23.44 -15.24 23.41
CA ASP A 585 22.48 -14.72 22.43
C ASP A 585 22.41 -13.20 22.59
N MET A 586 23.22 -12.49 21.80
CA MET A 586 23.39 -11.03 21.79
C MET A 586 22.52 -10.38 20.70
N GLN A 587 21.43 -11.02 20.30
CA GLN A 587 20.53 -10.53 19.25
C GLN A 587 19.55 -9.44 19.75
N TYR A 588 19.95 -8.53 20.64
CA TYR A 588 19.01 -7.55 21.24
C TYR A 588 18.71 -6.32 20.38
N LEU A 589 19.45 -6.14 19.28
CA LEU A 589 19.22 -5.05 18.35
C LEU A 589 18.43 -5.58 17.16
N SER A 590 17.27 -4.96 16.91
CA SER A 590 16.56 -5.20 15.65
C SER A 590 17.49 -4.96 14.46
N ARG A 591 17.31 -5.71 13.37
CA ARG A 591 18.12 -5.56 12.14
C ARG A 591 18.13 -4.12 11.62
N TYR A 592 17.01 -3.41 11.79
CA TYR A 592 16.90 -1.98 11.52
C TYR A 592 17.93 -1.17 12.30
N VAL A 593 17.95 -1.33 13.61
CA VAL A 593 18.85 -0.60 14.52
C VAL A 593 20.31 -0.94 14.22
N SER A 594 20.62 -2.21 13.97
CA SER A 594 21.96 -2.66 13.57
C SER A 594 22.45 -2.00 12.28
N ASP A 595 21.60 -1.93 11.24
CA ASP A 595 21.94 -1.27 9.96
C ASP A 595 22.11 0.25 10.11
N GLN A 596 21.35 0.90 11.01
CA GLN A 596 21.55 2.32 11.32
C GLN A 596 22.85 2.58 12.07
N ILE A 597 23.19 1.74 13.07
CA ILE A 597 24.48 1.83 13.79
C ILE A 597 25.65 1.70 12.81
N ALA A 598 25.57 0.76 11.86
CA ALA A 598 26.63 0.54 10.88
C ALA A 598 26.91 1.76 9.98
N LYS A 599 25.87 2.56 9.69
CA LYS A 599 25.94 3.74 8.81
C LYS A 599 26.23 5.05 9.55
N ALA A 600 25.97 5.08 10.86
CA ALA A 600 26.15 6.27 11.68
C ALA A 600 27.63 6.55 11.97
N LYS A 601 27.95 7.84 12.12
CA LYS A 601 29.28 8.34 12.50
C LYS A 601 29.40 8.63 13.99
N ASP A 602 28.30 8.89 14.67
CA ASP A 602 28.24 9.14 16.11
C ASP A 602 26.88 8.75 16.73
N MET A 603 26.80 8.83 18.07
CA MET A 603 25.59 8.50 18.83
C MET A 603 24.42 9.46 18.53
N LYS A 604 24.70 10.74 18.25
CA LYS A 604 23.67 11.72 17.86
C LYS A 604 23.02 11.34 16.55
N GLU A 605 23.78 10.79 15.61
CA GLU A 605 23.31 10.32 14.32
C GLU A 605 22.48 9.04 14.46
N ILE A 606 22.84 8.10 15.36
CA ILE A 606 22.00 6.94 15.68
C ILE A 606 20.65 7.38 16.25
N LEU A 607 20.64 8.31 17.21
CA LEU A 607 19.41 8.83 17.84
C LEU A 607 18.56 9.65 16.85
N LYS A 608 19.20 10.34 15.91
CA LYS A 608 18.53 11.11 14.86
C LYS A 608 17.99 10.22 13.73
N LEU A 609 18.73 9.18 13.33
CA LEU A 609 18.30 8.20 12.32
C LEU A 609 17.16 7.33 12.85
N SER A 610 17.24 6.90 14.12
CA SER A 610 16.18 6.14 14.78
C SER A 610 14.88 6.95 14.98
N SER A 611 14.96 8.28 15.17
CA SER A 611 13.75 9.13 15.31
C SER A 611 13.16 9.61 13.98
N PHE A 612 13.98 9.88 12.96
CA PHE A 612 13.53 10.52 11.72
C PHE A 612 13.07 9.54 10.62
N GLN A 613 13.49 8.27 10.66
CA GLN A 613 13.22 7.29 9.59
C GLN A 613 12.08 6.27 9.87
N ARG A 614 11.23 6.52 10.87
CA ARG A 614 10.24 5.53 11.34
C ARG A 614 8.82 5.65 10.82
N THR A 615 8.48 6.73 10.11
CA THR A 615 7.18 6.73 9.44
C THR A 615 7.26 5.89 8.18
N PRO A 616 6.36 4.91 7.96
CA PRO A 616 6.33 4.09 6.75
C PRO A 616 6.13 4.92 5.47
N PHE A 617 5.78 6.21 5.61
CA PHE A 617 5.34 7.11 4.56
C PHE A 617 6.34 8.23 4.23
N LEU A 618 7.62 8.05 4.55
CA LEU A 618 8.67 9.04 4.28
C LEU A 618 8.85 9.37 2.81
N THR A 619 8.80 8.35 1.94
CA THR A 619 9.06 8.50 0.51
C THR A 619 7.80 8.37 -0.35
N GLY A 620 6.64 8.21 0.28
CA GLY A 620 5.34 8.30 -0.37
C GLY A 620 4.16 7.85 0.49
N PHE A 621 2.97 8.34 0.14
CA PHE A 621 1.70 7.91 0.70
C PHE A 621 0.63 7.81 -0.40
N ASN A 622 -0.42 7.03 -0.17
CA ASN A 622 -1.55 6.94 -1.09
C ASN A 622 -2.41 8.21 -1.03
N GLY A 623 -2.40 9.00 -2.10
CA GLY A 623 -3.11 10.29 -2.17
C GLY A 623 -4.61 10.23 -2.47
N MET A 624 -5.18 9.05 -2.66
CA MET A 624 -6.56 8.92 -3.14
C MET A 624 -7.57 9.18 -2.01
N PHE A 625 -8.77 9.68 -2.34
CA PHE A 625 -9.74 10.24 -1.39
C PHE A 625 -10.01 9.37 -0.17
N ASP A 626 -10.26 8.06 -0.35
CA ASP A 626 -10.64 7.23 0.80
C ASP A 626 -9.45 7.05 1.76
N TRP A 627 -8.21 7.11 1.28
CA TRP A 627 -7.00 6.94 2.09
C TRP A 627 -6.58 8.23 2.78
N THR A 628 -6.84 9.37 2.15
CA THR A 628 -6.56 10.68 2.71
C THR A 628 -7.65 11.15 3.66
N CYS A 629 -8.93 11.00 3.31
CA CYS A 629 -10.05 11.49 4.10
C CYS A 629 -10.60 10.43 5.06
N ILE A 630 -10.99 9.25 4.56
CA ILE A 630 -11.66 8.24 5.41
C ILE A 630 -10.64 7.57 6.33
N PHE A 631 -9.59 7.00 5.75
CA PHE A 631 -8.53 6.34 6.49
C PHE A 631 -7.62 7.35 7.20
N GLY A 632 -7.37 8.52 6.61
CA GLY A 632 -6.67 9.61 7.30
C GLY A 632 -7.38 10.06 8.59
N SER A 633 -8.71 10.14 8.62
CA SER A 633 -9.44 10.41 9.87
C SER A 633 -9.20 9.33 10.92
N ILE A 634 -9.16 8.06 10.53
CA ILE A 634 -8.85 6.93 11.41
C ILE A 634 -7.42 7.04 11.95
N MET A 635 -6.47 7.41 11.10
CA MET A 635 -5.07 7.62 11.49
C MET A 635 -4.92 8.77 12.48
N ILE A 636 -5.67 9.86 12.28
CA ILE A 636 -5.68 11.01 13.21
C ILE A 636 -6.23 10.58 14.57
N LEU A 637 -7.38 9.90 14.61
CA LEU A 637 -8.00 9.47 15.87
C LEU A 637 -7.19 8.37 16.56
N GLY A 638 -6.74 7.36 15.80
CA GLY A 638 -5.96 6.25 16.31
C GLY A 638 -4.55 6.64 16.75
N GLY A 639 -3.96 7.64 16.11
CA GLY A 639 -2.64 8.18 16.47
C GLY A 639 -2.66 9.19 17.62
N TRP A 640 -3.83 9.59 18.12
CA TRP A 640 -3.94 10.53 19.24
C TRP A 640 -3.42 9.93 20.55
N HIS A 641 -3.68 8.64 20.80
CA HIS A 641 -3.33 7.98 22.06
C HIS A 641 -3.01 6.50 21.83
N PRO A 642 -2.06 5.89 22.57
CA PRO A 642 -1.66 4.48 22.39
C PRO A 642 -2.81 3.47 22.49
N TYR A 643 -3.88 3.78 23.23
CA TYR A 643 -5.07 2.92 23.31
C TYR A 643 -6.17 3.27 22.28
N ALA A 644 -6.12 4.43 21.64
CA ALA A 644 -7.19 4.89 20.75
C ALA A 644 -7.34 3.97 19.54
N ALA A 645 -6.22 3.51 18.96
CA ALA A 645 -6.23 2.60 17.81
C ALA A 645 -7.02 1.30 18.08
N TYR A 646 -6.90 0.72 19.28
CA TYR A 646 -7.62 -0.50 19.66
C TYR A 646 -9.13 -0.34 19.75
N ILE A 647 -9.61 0.91 19.83
CA ILE A 647 -11.04 1.23 19.85
C ILE A 647 -11.49 1.64 18.44
N VAL A 648 -10.75 2.54 17.80
CA VAL A 648 -11.12 3.15 16.52
C VAL A 648 -11.14 2.11 15.38
N PHE A 649 -10.16 1.19 15.30
CA PHE A 649 -10.12 0.21 14.22
C PHE A 649 -11.28 -0.81 14.27
N PRO A 650 -11.61 -1.44 15.43
CA PRO A 650 -12.81 -2.27 15.53
C PRO A 650 -14.11 -1.49 15.30
N LEU A 651 -14.22 -0.26 15.84
CA LEU A 651 -15.38 0.59 15.61
C LEU A 651 -15.55 0.94 14.13
N TYR A 652 -14.46 1.12 13.39
CA TYR A 652 -14.52 1.34 11.95
C TYR A 652 -15.13 0.14 11.24
N VAL A 653 -14.75 -1.10 11.57
CA VAL A 653 -15.36 -2.29 10.97
C VAL A 653 -16.86 -2.35 11.24
N VAL A 654 -17.26 -2.15 12.50
CA VAL A 654 -18.68 -2.15 12.89
C VAL A 654 -19.43 -1.02 12.19
N GLY A 655 -18.85 0.18 12.19
CA GLY A 655 -19.38 1.38 11.54
C GLY A 655 -19.54 1.20 10.04
N MET A 656 -18.65 0.46 9.38
CA MET A 656 -18.73 0.13 7.96
C MET A 656 -19.88 -0.83 7.66
N ILE A 657 -20.07 -1.88 8.45
CA ILE A 657 -21.20 -2.81 8.29
C ILE A 657 -22.53 -2.07 8.54
N PHE A 658 -22.54 -1.13 9.48
CA PHE A 658 -23.69 -0.25 9.73
C PHE A 658 -23.93 0.72 8.57
N ALA A 659 -22.88 1.38 8.06
CA ALA A 659 -22.94 2.27 6.90
C ALA A 659 -23.48 1.54 5.66
N ALA A 660 -23.11 0.27 5.49
CA ALA A 660 -23.63 -0.59 4.43
C ALA A 660 -25.16 -0.65 4.38
N GLN A 661 -25.84 -0.48 5.52
CA GLN A 661 -27.30 -0.51 5.59
C GLN A 661 -27.95 0.74 4.98
N PHE A 662 -27.25 1.87 4.93
CA PHE A 662 -27.77 3.12 4.36
C PHE A 662 -27.57 3.21 2.85
N PHE A 663 -26.75 2.34 2.26
CA PHE A 663 -26.57 2.32 0.81
C PHE A 663 -27.66 1.49 0.14
N ASP A 664 -28.32 2.11 -0.82
CA ASP A 664 -29.19 1.40 -1.74
C ASP A 664 -28.32 0.72 -2.80
N SER A 665 -28.24 -0.61 -2.73
CA SER A 665 -27.39 -1.40 -3.61
C SER A 665 -28.05 -1.72 -4.95
N HIS A 666 -29.35 -1.41 -5.16
CA HIS A 666 -30.10 -1.80 -6.38
C HIS A 666 -30.04 -3.30 -6.72
N ARG A 667 -29.67 -4.15 -5.76
CA ARG A 667 -29.50 -5.61 -5.95
C ARG A 667 -30.27 -6.43 -4.91
N GLN A 668 -31.14 -5.77 -4.13
CA GLN A 668 -31.93 -6.40 -3.08
C GLN A 668 -33.31 -6.79 -3.59
N HIS A 669 -33.72 -8.04 -3.33
CA HIS A 669 -35.12 -8.44 -3.49
C HIS A 669 -35.99 -7.98 -2.32
N LYS A 670 -35.40 -7.86 -1.12
CA LYS A 670 -36.07 -7.40 0.11
C LYS A 670 -35.07 -6.61 0.96
N PRO A 671 -35.51 -5.57 1.70
CA PRO A 671 -34.65 -4.86 2.64
C PRO A 671 -34.10 -5.81 3.73
N THR A 672 -32.88 -5.53 4.21
CA THR A 672 -32.26 -6.30 5.30
C THR A 672 -33.04 -6.14 6.61
N VAL A 673 -32.76 -7.00 7.59
CA VAL A 673 -33.34 -6.86 8.95
C VAL A 673 -32.99 -5.50 9.55
N PHE A 674 -31.73 -5.08 9.43
CA PHE A 674 -31.27 -3.79 9.92
C PHE A 674 -31.90 -2.61 9.18
N GLN A 675 -32.03 -2.68 7.85
CA GLN A 675 -32.73 -1.64 7.08
C GLN A 675 -34.20 -1.48 7.49
N ARG A 676 -34.90 -2.59 7.75
CA ARG A 676 -36.28 -2.56 8.26
C ARG A 676 -36.35 -1.92 9.64
N MET A 677 -35.42 -2.27 10.54
CA MET A 677 -35.33 -1.68 11.87
C MET A 677 -35.04 -0.18 11.82
N LEU A 678 -34.15 0.25 10.91
CA LEU A 678 -33.73 1.64 10.72
C LEU A 678 -34.68 2.45 9.81
N LYS A 679 -35.74 1.82 9.28
CA LYS A 679 -36.70 2.43 8.33
C LYS A 679 -36.03 3.05 7.09
N VAL A 680 -34.94 2.45 6.61
CA VAL A 680 -34.24 2.90 5.39
C VAL A 680 -35.10 2.54 4.17
N LYS A 681 -35.38 3.53 3.32
CA LYS A 681 -36.06 3.31 2.02
C LYS A 681 -35.05 2.75 1.02
N VAL A 682 -35.38 1.61 0.43
CA VAL A 682 -34.53 0.89 -0.53
C VAL A 682 -35.38 0.56 -1.75
N GLU A 683 -34.84 0.80 -2.93
CA GLU A 683 -35.46 0.42 -4.20
C GLU A 683 -35.13 -1.04 -4.51
N THR A 684 -36.12 -1.93 -4.42
CA THR A 684 -35.90 -3.36 -4.66
C THR A 684 -35.90 -3.70 -6.15
N LEU A 685 -35.34 -4.86 -6.51
CA LEU A 685 -35.40 -5.39 -7.87
C LEU A 685 -36.84 -5.55 -8.38
N GLU A 686 -37.81 -5.79 -7.49
CA GLU A 686 -39.23 -5.84 -7.85
C GLU A 686 -39.79 -4.45 -8.16
N ASP A 687 -39.40 -3.43 -7.39
CA ASP A 687 -39.81 -2.04 -7.63
C ASP A 687 -39.26 -1.51 -8.96
N GLN A 688 -38.00 -1.82 -9.26
CA GLN A 688 -37.36 -1.48 -10.53
C GLN A 688 -38.07 -2.13 -11.72
N LYS A 689 -38.39 -3.42 -11.59
CA LYS A 689 -39.11 -4.16 -12.64
C LYS A 689 -40.48 -3.55 -12.91
N LYS A 690 -41.22 -3.19 -11.85
CA LYS A 690 -42.51 -2.48 -11.98
C LYS A 690 -42.34 -1.12 -12.64
N ALA A 691 -41.31 -0.35 -12.27
CA ALA A 691 -41.04 0.95 -12.86
C ALA A 691 -40.70 0.83 -14.36
N GLU A 692 -39.93 -0.18 -14.77
CA GLU A 692 -39.64 -0.47 -16.18
C GLU A 692 -40.89 -0.94 -16.95
N GLU A 693 -41.74 -1.76 -16.35
CA GLU A 693 -43.03 -2.18 -16.93
C GLU A 693 -43.96 -0.97 -17.16
N VAL A 694 -43.99 -0.01 -16.22
CA VAL A 694 -44.77 1.23 -16.37
C VAL A 694 -44.16 2.16 -17.42
N ALA A 695 -42.83 2.31 -17.46
CA ALA A 695 -42.16 3.18 -18.43
C ALA A 695 -42.27 2.67 -19.87
N ASN A 696 -42.41 1.36 -20.06
CA ASN A 696 -42.58 0.72 -21.37
C ASN A 696 -44.05 0.42 -21.73
N ALA A 697 -45.01 0.86 -20.91
CA ALA A 697 -46.41 0.75 -21.26
C ALA A 697 -46.72 1.62 -22.49
N PRO A 698 -47.42 1.10 -23.52
CA PRO A 698 -47.77 1.90 -24.68
C PRO A 698 -48.60 3.10 -24.24
N VAL A 699 -48.18 4.30 -24.63
CA VAL A 699 -48.96 5.52 -24.48
C VAL A 699 -50.21 5.33 -25.35
N GLU A 700 -51.40 5.28 -24.75
CA GLU A 700 -52.66 5.31 -25.51
C GLU A 700 -52.61 6.52 -26.46
N GLU A 701 -52.66 6.26 -27.75
CA GLU A 701 -52.83 7.30 -28.76
C GLU A 701 -54.11 8.06 -28.45
N VAL A 702 -53.96 9.32 -28.05
CA VAL A 702 -55.08 10.27 -27.98
C VAL A 702 -55.65 10.34 -29.40
N PRO A 703 -56.93 9.99 -29.63
CA PRO A 703 -57.52 10.04 -30.95
C PRO A 703 -57.43 11.47 -31.48
N GLN A 704 -56.80 11.67 -32.63
CA GLN A 704 -56.83 12.96 -33.31
C GLN A 704 -58.30 13.29 -33.66
N PRO A 705 -58.77 14.53 -33.43
CA PRO A 705 -60.10 14.91 -33.85
C PRO A 705 -60.18 14.92 -35.38
N GLU A 706 -61.15 14.18 -35.92
CA GLU A 706 -61.50 14.18 -37.35
C GLU A 706 -61.71 15.62 -37.83
N VAL A 707 -60.86 16.05 -38.76
CA VAL A 707 -61.08 17.27 -39.54
C VAL A 707 -62.17 16.94 -40.55
N ALA A 708 -63.41 17.37 -40.24
CA ALA A 708 -64.53 17.32 -41.16
C ALA A 708 -64.24 18.21 -42.38
N GLU A 709 -64.08 17.57 -43.53
CA GLU A 709 -64.04 18.19 -44.85
C GLU A 709 -65.42 18.79 -45.17
N GLN A 710 -65.55 20.12 -45.10
CA GLN A 710 -66.72 20.84 -45.62
C GLN A 710 -66.41 21.35 -47.03
N ALA A 711 -67.13 20.78 -47.99
CA ALA A 711 -67.28 21.32 -49.33
C ALA A 711 -68.14 22.59 -49.32
N ALA A 712 -67.59 23.70 -49.82
CA ALA A 712 -68.27 24.78 -50.54
C ALA A 712 -67.23 25.75 -51.12
#